data_AF-A0A316C698-F1
#
_entry.id   AF-A0A316C698-F1
#
_cell.length_a   1.000
_cell.length_b   1.000
_cell.length_c   1.000
_cell.angle_alpha   90.00
_cell.angle_beta   90.00
_cell.angle_gamma   90.00
#
_symmetry.space_group_name_H-M   'P 1'
#
loop_
_entity.id
_entity.type
_entity.pdbx_description
1 polymer ?
#
loop_
_entity_poly.entity_id
_entity_poly.type
_entity_poly.pdbx_seq_one_letter_code
_entity_poly.pdbx_strand_id
1 'polypeptide(L)'
;MGDVVTSARKTNRMARLYGATALACLFAYALPVATPAWSQEISAPEVPEGSQMLLEADTLVYDNDKNTITAVGGVRIDYGGNRLVAQRVAYDRKTSRLVASGNVELVDSSGTKVYSDEIDVTDDFANGFVNALRVETVDKTYFAAESATRTGGVLTTFNNGVYTACKPCEAKPDRAPIWRIKAQKIIWNGTAKTVRFEKSRFEFFGFPIAYLPSFEIADPTVKRKSGFLFPGINYKSNLGASLAVPYYFALSPTYDLTVTAHGYTKQGFLGEAEWRQRFNSGEYTLKIAGIRQNDPGAFDRGVNSGPVDDPNRFRGMVGSTGRFDINPRWQFGWNFLAQTDKNFSYTYNIDGYDSYIYRSEIYLTGLNDRNYFDLRAMKFDVQEDLLDSNLSARNDKQPWVLPSFDYSFTPDEPVFGGELNFDVNSRVVHRDDLDVGFGRNPLTNQNFVERVRGIDGTDGRVTGLAEWKRSFITQGGLVVTPLLAFQADADYVNQTSASVLAIEQMAQVQGVAADVRSSFFRSMATAGLELRWPVLFSFSSGSQILEPMAQIFARPNERYAASLGIPNEDAQSFVFDATTLFERDKFSGFDRVEGGTRANVGLRYSGTFDNGWTTNALFGQSYQLAGRNSFASPDLVNVGAYSGLESDTSDFVGLVGFATPFGVSASASARLDEQTLEVRRAEVKAGYSTRPLSLTAQYAFIQAQPLYGFSTDRQEVTLGASARFHENWRAFGSGTYDFESGVVTRDAIGFAYDDECFSYSMSMLTKRDPLKRQDDERTFGFTISLRTIGDFGSTTGQFAQR
;
A
#
# COMPACT_ATOMS: atom_id res chain seq x y z
N MET A 1 -0.41 -79.56 10.25
CA MET A 1 0.42 -78.64 11.06
C MET A 1 0.77 -77.50 10.17
N GLY A 2 -0.13 -76.53 10.07
CA GLY A 2 -0.10 -75.54 9.03
C GLY A 2 -0.98 -74.36 9.40
N ASP A 3 -0.56 -73.21 8.90
CA ASP A 3 -1.36 -72.29 8.12
C ASP A 3 -2.73 -71.80 8.63
N VAL A 4 -2.99 -70.55 8.22
CA VAL A 4 -4.31 -70.07 7.78
C VAL A 4 -5.19 -69.39 8.85
N VAL A 5 -5.32 -68.06 8.66
CA VAL A 5 -6.59 -67.35 8.41
C VAL A 5 -7.22 -66.47 9.52
N THR A 6 -7.19 -65.16 9.20
CA THR A 6 -8.23 -64.10 9.27
C THR A 6 -9.17 -63.99 10.47
N SER A 7 -9.41 -62.75 10.91
CA SER A 7 -10.72 -62.08 10.73
C SER A 7 -10.84 -60.76 11.51
N ALA A 8 -11.41 -59.78 10.82
CA ALA A 8 -11.90 -58.47 11.25
C ALA A 8 -12.75 -58.42 12.53
N ARG A 9 -12.77 -57.24 13.19
CA ARG A 9 -13.98 -56.39 13.36
C ARG A 9 -13.72 -55.07 14.12
N LYS A 10 -14.37 -54.02 13.61
CA LYS A 10 -14.85 -52.76 14.23
C LYS A 10 -15.15 -52.90 15.75
N THR A 11 -15.03 -51.92 16.66
CA THR A 11 -15.46 -50.50 16.64
C THR A 11 -15.10 -49.83 17.99
N ASN A 12 -15.01 -48.49 17.98
CA ASN A 12 -15.30 -47.52 19.06
C ASN A 12 -14.45 -47.43 20.34
N ARG A 13 -13.86 -46.23 20.51
CA ARG A 13 -13.90 -45.33 21.69
C ARG A 13 -12.86 -44.21 21.43
N MET A 14 -13.19 -43.00 20.97
CA MET A 14 -14.10 -42.02 21.59
C MET A 14 -13.83 -41.95 23.11
N ALA A 15 -12.65 -41.42 23.48
CA ALA A 15 -12.31 -41.09 24.86
C ALA A 15 -11.07 -40.18 24.98
N ARG A 16 -11.00 -39.05 24.26
CA ARG A 16 -10.11 -37.90 24.59
C ARG A 16 -10.73 -36.56 24.19
N LEU A 17 -12.02 -36.38 24.48
CA LEU A 17 -12.80 -35.16 24.20
C LEU A 17 -13.72 -34.80 25.39
N TYR A 18 -13.28 -35.08 26.62
CA TYR A 18 -13.99 -34.75 27.85
C TYR A 18 -13.08 -34.06 28.89
N GLY A 19 -12.24 -33.14 28.42
CA GLY A 19 -11.39 -32.28 29.28
C GLY A 19 -11.51 -30.79 28.98
N ALA A 20 -12.51 -30.38 28.19
CA ALA A 20 -12.68 -28.98 27.75
C ALA A 20 -14.11 -28.42 27.99
N THR A 21 -14.95 -29.12 28.75
CA THR A 21 -16.38 -28.78 28.96
C THR A 21 -16.79 -28.63 30.43
N ALA A 22 -15.82 -28.44 31.34
CA ALA A 22 -16.10 -28.23 32.78
C ALA A 22 -15.68 -26.86 33.33
N LEU A 23 -15.01 -26.00 32.55
CA LEU A 23 -14.73 -24.60 32.93
C LEU A 23 -15.68 -23.58 32.27
N ALA A 24 -16.66 -24.05 31.49
CA ALA A 24 -17.64 -23.21 30.79
C ALA A 24 -18.97 -23.03 31.55
N CYS A 25 -19.11 -23.58 32.77
CA CYS A 25 -20.37 -23.56 33.54
C CYS A 25 -20.30 -22.86 34.91
N LEU A 26 -19.25 -22.07 35.21
CA LEU A 26 -19.10 -21.38 36.51
C LEU A 26 -19.02 -19.84 36.44
N PHE A 27 -19.33 -19.22 35.30
CA PHE A 27 -19.48 -17.76 35.18
C PHE A 27 -20.81 -17.32 34.54
N ALA A 28 -21.84 -18.13 34.72
CA ALA A 28 -23.22 -17.70 34.57
C ALA A 28 -23.76 -17.33 35.95
N TYR A 29 -23.72 -16.02 36.31
CA TYR A 29 -24.61 -15.30 37.24
C TYR A 29 -23.92 -14.04 37.79
N ALA A 30 -23.84 -12.99 36.98
CA ALA A 30 -23.85 -11.58 37.41
C ALA A 30 -23.96 -10.69 36.16
N LEU A 31 -25.19 -10.39 35.76
CA LEU A 31 -25.50 -9.41 34.73
C LEU A 31 -25.31 -7.99 35.30
N PRO A 32 -24.44 -7.14 34.73
CA PRO A 32 -24.82 -5.76 34.54
C PRO A 32 -25.68 -5.72 33.27
N VAL A 33 -26.94 -5.32 33.42
CA VAL A 33 -27.79 -4.94 32.29
C VAL A 33 -27.14 -3.71 31.66
N ALA A 34 -26.24 -3.93 30.70
CA ALA A 34 -25.88 -2.90 29.75
C ALA A 34 -27.12 -2.70 28.88
N THR A 35 -27.85 -1.62 29.16
CA THR A 35 -28.89 -1.12 28.27
C THR A 35 -28.30 -1.08 26.86
N PRO A 36 -28.93 -1.69 25.85
CA PRO A 36 -28.46 -1.57 24.47
C PRO A 36 -28.35 -0.08 24.16
N ALA A 37 -27.19 0.36 23.69
CA ALA A 37 -27.10 1.64 23.02
C ALA A 37 -27.98 1.52 21.78
N TRP A 38 -29.12 2.21 21.80
CA TRP A 38 -30.09 2.17 20.73
C TRP A 38 -29.39 2.52 19.43
N SER A 39 -29.48 1.61 18.45
CA SER A 39 -29.33 2.00 17.05
C SER A 39 -30.26 3.18 16.83
N GLN A 40 -29.73 4.31 16.36
CA GLN A 40 -30.55 5.37 15.81
C GLN A 40 -31.24 4.81 14.56
N GLU A 41 -32.40 4.21 14.77
CA GLU A 41 -33.39 4.03 13.72
C GLU A 41 -33.70 5.41 13.16
N ILE A 42 -33.67 5.54 11.84
CA ILE A 42 -34.43 6.62 11.20
C ILE A 42 -35.86 6.07 11.12
N SER A 43 -36.57 6.12 12.24
CA SER A 43 -38.02 6.17 12.25
C SER A 43 -38.45 7.56 11.74
N ALA A 44 -39.70 7.70 11.29
CA ALA A 44 -40.30 9.01 11.11
C ALA A 44 -40.04 9.85 12.39
N PRO A 45 -39.78 11.17 12.28
CA PRO A 45 -39.40 11.97 13.43
C PRO A 45 -40.40 11.76 14.57
N GLU A 46 -40.00 11.03 15.61
CA GLU A 46 -40.79 10.86 16.82
C GLU A 46 -40.68 12.19 17.55
N VAL A 47 -41.68 13.04 17.39
CA VAL A 47 -41.76 14.28 18.13
C VAL A 47 -41.93 13.90 19.60
N PRO A 48 -40.99 14.26 20.50
CA PRO A 48 -41.08 13.87 21.91
C PRO A 48 -42.45 14.23 22.49
N GLU A 49 -43.08 13.31 23.23
CA GLU A 49 -44.36 13.58 23.90
C GLU A 49 -44.23 14.85 24.76
N GLY A 50 -45.08 15.85 24.48
CA GLY A 50 -45.05 17.16 25.16
C GLY A 50 -44.21 18.24 24.47
N SER A 51 -43.65 17.99 23.28
CA SER A 51 -42.99 19.02 22.47
C SER A 51 -43.98 20.16 22.16
N GLN A 52 -43.60 21.40 22.48
CA GLN A 52 -44.42 22.56 22.15
C GLN A 52 -44.21 22.96 20.69
N MET A 53 -45.30 23.13 19.94
CA MET A 53 -45.29 23.73 18.61
C MET A 53 -45.17 25.25 18.77
N LEU A 54 -44.05 25.81 18.32
CA LEU A 54 -43.85 27.25 18.28
C LEU A 54 -44.27 27.76 16.90
N LEU A 55 -45.31 28.58 16.85
CA LEU A 55 -45.86 29.19 15.63
C LEU A 55 -45.63 30.70 15.70
N GLU A 56 -44.96 31.26 14.69
CA GLU A 56 -44.81 32.69 14.45
C GLU A 56 -45.43 33.02 13.08
N ALA A 57 -46.29 34.05 13.01
CA ALA A 57 -46.91 34.52 11.76
C ALA A 57 -47.43 35.96 11.94
N ASP A 58 -47.61 36.70 10.84
CA ASP A 58 -48.14 38.07 10.86
C ASP A 58 -49.63 38.09 11.27
N THR A 59 -50.40 37.08 10.85
CA THR A 59 -51.84 37.00 11.14
C THR A 59 -52.29 35.55 11.32
N LEU A 60 -53.09 35.31 12.36
CA LEU A 60 -53.71 34.02 12.64
C LEU A 60 -55.23 34.16 12.59
N VAL A 61 -55.88 33.40 11.68
CA VAL A 61 -57.32 33.43 11.43
C VAL A 61 -57.93 32.11 11.89
N TYR A 62 -58.91 32.18 12.78
CA TYR A 62 -59.69 31.03 13.24
C TYR A 62 -61.07 31.04 12.57
N ASP A 63 -61.33 30.05 11.70
CA ASP A 63 -62.64 29.81 11.10
C ASP A 63 -63.31 28.64 11.84
N ASN A 64 -64.11 28.97 12.85
CA ASN A 64 -64.78 27.98 13.70
C ASN A 64 -65.89 27.21 12.96
N ASP A 65 -66.49 27.81 11.92
CA ASP A 65 -67.55 27.16 11.13
C ASP A 65 -66.94 26.05 10.25
N LYS A 66 -65.78 26.33 9.64
CA LYS A 66 -65.03 25.36 8.83
C LYS A 66 -64.05 24.52 9.64
N ASN A 67 -63.89 24.78 10.94
CA ASN A 67 -62.90 24.15 11.82
C ASN A 67 -61.45 24.25 11.32
N THR A 68 -61.11 25.36 10.67
CA THR A 68 -59.78 25.61 10.11
C THR A 68 -59.05 26.75 10.81
N ILE A 69 -57.75 26.56 11.06
CA ILE A 69 -56.85 27.59 11.60
C ILE A 69 -55.89 27.97 10.48
N THR A 70 -55.82 29.23 10.11
CA THR A 70 -54.93 29.70 9.04
C THR A 70 -53.93 30.72 9.58
N ALA A 71 -52.64 30.43 9.46
CA ALA A 71 -51.55 31.38 9.65
C ALA A 71 -51.16 31.99 8.29
N VAL A 72 -50.97 33.31 8.22
CA VAL A 72 -50.60 34.03 6.98
C VAL A 72 -49.53 35.08 7.31
N GLY A 73 -48.54 35.19 6.42
CA GLY A 73 -47.48 36.20 6.50
C GLY A 73 -46.29 35.71 7.32
N GLY A 74 -45.21 35.33 6.61
CA GLY A 74 -43.94 34.92 7.23
C GLY A 74 -44.06 33.75 8.21
N VAL A 75 -44.92 32.76 7.94
CA VAL A 75 -45.21 31.66 8.86
C VAL A 75 -43.96 30.84 9.14
N ARG A 76 -43.61 30.68 10.42
CA ARG A 76 -42.55 29.80 10.92
C ARG A 76 -43.12 28.89 11.99
N ILE A 77 -42.94 27.59 11.79
CA ILE A 77 -43.34 26.55 12.75
C ILE A 77 -42.10 25.77 13.13
N ASP A 78 -41.74 25.78 14.41
CA ASP A 78 -40.72 24.90 14.99
C ASP A 78 -41.43 23.85 15.86
N TYR A 79 -41.26 22.57 15.51
CA TYR A 79 -41.91 21.46 16.21
C TYR A 79 -41.05 20.19 16.18
N GLY A 80 -40.66 19.68 17.36
CA GLY A 80 -39.93 18.41 17.47
C GLY A 80 -38.58 18.38 16.75
N GLY A 81 -37.90 19.52 16.65
CA GLY A 81 -36.64 19.66 15.89
C GLY A 81 -36.81 19.88 14.38
N ASN A 82 -38.05 19.82 13.87
CA ASN A 82 -38.37 20.20 12.49
C ASN A 82 -38.73 21.68 12.44
N ARG A 83 -38.32 22.35 11.37
CA ARG A 83 -38.62 23.76 11.10
C ARG A 83 -39.30 23.92 9.75
N LEU A 84 -40.51 24.45 9.75
CA LEU A 84 -41.29 24.75 8.55
C LEU A 84 -41.42 26.26 8.38
N VAL A 85 -41.15 26.75 7.17
CA VAL A 85 -41.34 28.14 6.76
C VAL A 85 -42.27 28.16 5.55
N ALA A 86 -43.30 29.01 5.55
CA ALA A 86 -44.23 29.16 4.43
C ALA A 86 -44.90 30.54 4.43
N GLN A 87 -45.54 30.93 3.32
CA GLN A 87 -46.35 32.16 3.28
C GLN A 87 -47.71 32.00 3.95
N ARG A 88 -48.29 30.80 3.86
CA ARG A 88 -49.59 30.46 4.43
C ARG A 88 -49.60 29.02 4.91
N VAL A 89 -50.11 28.77 6.11
CA VAL A 89 -50.35 27.43 6.65
C VAL A 89 -51.80 27.33 7.10
N ALA A 90 -52.56 26.39 6.57
CA ALA A 90 -53.93 26.10 6.96
C ALA A 90 -54.02 24.72 7.60
N TYR A 91 -54.56 24.66 8.81
CA TYR A 91 -54.76 23.44 9.58
C TYR A 91 -56.25 23.16 9.71
N ASP A 92 -56.71 22.03 9.18
CA ASP A 92 -58.08 21.53 9.34
C ASP A 92 -58.15 20.58 10.53
N ARG A 93 -58.89 21.00 11.57
CA ARG A 93 -59.03 20.25 12.82
C ARG A 93 -59.92 19.01 12.69
N LYS A 94 -60.78 18.91 11.66
CA LYS A 94 -61.61 17.72 11.44
C LYS A 94 -60.81 16.60 10.77
N THR A 95 -59.97 16.97 9.82
CA THR A 95 -59.20 16.00 9.02
C THR A 95 -57.78 15.81 9.53
N SER A 96 -57.36 16.57 10.55
CA SER A 96 -55.99 16.56 11.08
C SER A 96 -54.96 16.81 9.97
N ARG A 97 -55.29 17.68 9.02
CA ARG A 97 -54.44 18.00 7.86
C ARG A 97 -53.91 19.40 7.91
N LEU A 98 -52.63 19.53 7.60
CA LEU A 98 -51.89 20.78 7.50
C LEU A 98 -51.49 21.00 6.04
N VAL A 99 -51.96 22.11 5.48
CA VAL A 99 -51.67 22.55 4.12
C VAL A 99 -50.81 23.82 4.20
N ALA A 100 -49.53 23.70 3.86
CA ALA A 100 -48.61 24.83 3.74
C ALA A 100 -48.48 25.23 2.26
N SER A 101 -48.57 26.51 1.95
CA SER A 101 -48.42 27.04 0.59
C SER A 101 -47.58 28.31 0.52
N GLY A 102 -46.90 28.48 -0.62
CA GLY A 102 -46.06 29.62 -0.95
C GLY A 102 -44.65 29.51 -0.38
N ASN A 103 -43.69 29.11 -1.23
CA ASN A 103 -42.27 28.95 -0.92
C ASN A 103 -42.04 28.17 0.38
N VAL A 104 -42.61 26.97 0.45
CA VAL A 104 -42.51 26.12 1.63
C VAL A 104 -41.09 25.57 1.75
N GLU A 105 -40.46 25.77 2.90
CA GLU A 105 -39.17 25.18 3.28
C GLU A 105 -39.35 24.41 4.58
N LEU A 106 -39.12 23.10 4.54
CA LEU A 106 -39.11 22.21 5.70
C LEU A 106 -37.69 21.71 5.92
N VAL A 107 -37.12 21.98 7.09
CA VAL A 107 -35.87 21.37 7.56
C VAL A 107 -36.24 20.35 8.62
N ASP A 108 -35.93 19.09 8.37
CA ASP A 108 -36.19 18.04 9.36
C ASP A 108 -35.13 17.99 10.46
N SER A 109 -35.39 17.21 11.50
CA SER A 109 -34.47 17.00 12.62
C SER A 109 -33.14 16.34 12.23
N SER A 110 -33.07 15.68 11.07
CA SER A 110 -31.83 15.12 10.50
C SER A 110 -30.99 16.15 9.77
N GLY A 111 -31.54 17.33 9.45
CA GLY A 111 -30.91 18.38 8.66
C GLY A 111 -31.19 18.29 7.16
N THR A 112 -32.06 17.38 6.72
CA THR A 112 -32.52 17.30 5.32
C THR A 112 -33.47 18.47 5.05
N LYS A 113 -33.25 19.17 3.94
CA LYS A 113 -34.05 20.31 3.52
C LYS A 113 -34.98 19.94 2.39
N VAL A 114 -36.25 20.31 2.55
CA VAL A 114 -37.32 20.04 1.60
C VAL A 114 -37.95 21.36 1.18
N TYR A 115 -37.97 21.63 -0.12
CA TYR A 115 -38.57 22.81 -0.72
C TYR A 115 -39.78 22.40 -1.56
N SER A 116 -40.85 23.19 -1.51
CA SER A 116 -42.07 22.94 -2.28
C SER A 116 -42.93 24.21 -2.44
N ASP A 117 -43.78 24.23 -3.47
CA ASP A 117 -44.83 25.25 -3.62
C ASP A 117 -46.02 25.02 -2.67
N GLU A 118 -46.36 23.74 -2.45
CA GLU A 118 -47.48 23.31 -1.60
C GLU A 118 -47.23 21.93 -0.99
N ILE A 119 -47.40 21.84 0.33
CA ILE A 119 -47.32 20.62 1.11
C ILE A 119 -48.67 20.37 1.78
N ASP A 120 -49.28 19.21 1.53
CA ASP A 120 -50.47 18.71 2.23
C ASP A 120 -50.08 17.45 3.01
N VAL A 121 -50.01 17.58 4.34
CA VAL A 121 -49.56 16.53 5.25
C VAL A 121 -50.56 16.31 6.39
N THR A 122 -50.57 15.11 6.95
CA THR A 122 -51.23 14.83 8.23
C THR A 122 -50.47 15.50 9.39
N ASP A 123 -51.14 15.71 10.50
CA ASP A 123 -50.59 16.29 11.74
C ASP A 123 -49.38 15.52 12.31
N ASP A 124 -49.31 14.21 12.03
CA ASP A 124 -48.18 13.32 12.34
C ASP A 124 -47.09 13.27 11.25
N PHE A 125 -47.26 14.02 10.14
CA PHE A 125 -46.39 14.01 8.96
C PHE A 125 -46.19 12.64 8.28
N ALA A 126 -46.96 11.60 8.66
CA ALA A 126 -46.79 10.25 8.16
C ALA A 126 -47.29 10.10 6.71
N ASN A 127 -48.37 10.79 6.36
CA ASN A 127 -48.94 10.77 5.01
C ASN A 127 -48.98 12.17 4.45
N GLY A 128 -48.56 12.32 3.21
CA GLY A 128 -48.60 13.62 2.58
C GLY A 128 -48.39 13.60 1.08
N PHE A 129 -48.83 14.68 0.46
CA PHE A 129 -48.62 14.97 -0.93
C PHE A 129 -47.89 16.30 -1.04
N VAL A 130 -46.91 16.36 -1.93
CA VAL A 130 -46.09 17.54 -2.16
C VAL A 130 -46.05 17.83 -3.65
N ASN A 131 -46.35 19.08 -4.02
CA ASN A 131 -46.21 19.59 -5.38
C ASN A 131 -44.85 20.29 -5.56
N ALA A 132 -44.17 20.05 -6.68
CA ALA A 132 -42.87 20.65 -7.01
C ALA A 132 -41.83 20.46 -5.89
N LEU A 133 -41.51 19.19 -5.58
CA LEU A 133 -40.62 18.83 -4.48
C LEU A 133 -39.14 18.97 -4.89
N ARG A 134 -38.34 19.64 -4.07
CA ARG A 134 -36.86 19.56 -4.10
C ARG A 134 -36.33 19.17 -2.73
N VAL A 135 -35.48 18.14 -2.67
CA VAL A 135 -34.86 17.66 -1.43
C VAL A 135 -33.35 17.79 -1.52
N GLU A 136 -32.73 18.31 -0.47
CA GLU A 136 -31.28 18.35 -0.26
C GLU A 136 -30.96 17.60 1.04
N THR A 137 -30.19 16.52 0.94
CA THR A 137 -29.79 15.71 2.09
C THR A 137 -28.50 16.24 2.73
N VAL A 138 -28.22 15.80 3.95
CA VAL A 138 -26.97 16.11 4.66
C VAL A 138 -25.70 15.63 3.93
N ASP A 139 -25.81 14.54 3.17
CA ASP A 139 -24.72 13.99 2.34
C ASP A 139 -24.57 14.72 0.99
N LYS A 140 -25.23 15.88 0.83
CA LYS A 140 -25.26 16.69 -0.38
C LYS A 140 -25.73 15.89 -1.61
N THR A 141 -26.78 15.09 -1.44
CA THR A 141 -27.53 14.51 -2.55
C THR A 141 -28.82 15.28 -2.78
N TYR A 142 -29.24 15.37 -4.04
CA TYR A 142 -30.34 16.21 -4.46
C TYR A 142 -31.40 15.39 -5.18
N PHE A 143 -32.65 15.56 -4.76
CA PHE A 143 -33.83 15.02 -5.44
C PHE A 143 -34.71 16.17 -5.91
N ALA A 144 -35.35 16.01 -7.06
CA ALA A 144 -36.38 16.94 -7.54
C ALA A 144 -37.50 16.15 -8.23
N ALA A 145 -38.76 16.55 -8.08
CA ALA A 145 -39.90 15.86 -8.69
C ALA A 145 -41.09 16.79 -8.92
N GLU A 146 -41.92 16.50 -9.92
CA GLU A 146 -43.16 17.24 -10.18
C GLU A 146 -44.17 17.07 -9.04
N SER A 147 -44.24 15.86 -8.49
CA SER A 147 -44.99 15.58 -7.27
C SER A 147 -44.35 14.46 -6.48
N ALA A 148 -44.61 14.42 -5.18
CA ALA A 148 -44.24 13.30 -4.35
C ALA A 148 -45.35 12.92 -3.38
N THR A 149 -45.49 11.62 -3.14
CA THR A 149 -46.42 11.06 -2.16
C THR A 149 -45.62 10.35 -1.08
N ARG A 150 -45.85 10.71 0.18
CA ARG A 150 -45.36 9.97 1.35
C ARG A 150 -46.49 9.12 1.90
N THR A 151 -46.21 7.83 2.11
CA THR A 151 -47.18 6.86 2.64
C THR A 151 -46.59 6.15 3.85
N GLY A 152 -47.37 6.12 4.94
CA GLY A 152 -47.04 5.35 6.16
C GLY A 152 -45.74 5.80 6.83
N GLY A 153 -45.33 7.06 6.67
CA GLY A 153 -44.14 7.64 7.30
C GLY A 153 -42.80 7.13 6.77
N VAL A 154 -42.78 6.17 5.85
CA VAL A 154 -41.59 5.39 5.48
C VAL A 154 -41.31 5.42 3.98
N LEU A 155 -42.36 5.40 3.15
CA LEU A 155 -42.23 5.30 1.71
C LEU A 155 -42.47 6.67 1.07
N THR A 156 -41.48 7.19 0.37
CA THR A 156 -41.62 8.42 -0.42
C THR A 156 -41.49 8.09 -1.90
N THR A 157 -42.55 8.32 -2.66
CA THR A 157 -42.57 8.10 -4.11
C THR A 157 -42.55 9.44 -4.82
N PHE A 158 -41.50 9.69 -5.58
CA PHE A 158 -41.32 10.86 -6.42
C PHE A 158 -41.81 10.53 -7.84
N ASN A 159 -42.80 11.25 -8.35
CA ASN A 159 -43.30 11.11 -9.72
C ASN A 159 -42.55 12.06 -10.66
N ASN A 160 -42.08 11.54 -11.79
CA ASN A 160 -41.22 12.25 -12.75
C ASN A 160 -40.01 12.90 -12.05
N GLY A 161 -39.31 12.09 -11.24
CA GLY A 161 -38.24 12.53 -10.37
C GLY A 161 -36.86 12.56 -11.04
N VAL A 162 -35.95 13.31 -10.42
CA VAL A 162 -34.54 13.44 -10.76
C VAL A 162 -33.70 13.23 -9.51
N TYR A 163 -32.60 12.49 -9.63
CA TYR A 163 -31.59 12.29 -8.58
C TYR A 163 -30.19 12.64 -9.08
N THR A 164 -29.39 13.32 -8.26
CA THR A 164 -27.97 13.59 -8.53
C THR A 164 -27.19 13.86 -7.23
N ALA A 165 -25.89 13.56 -7.22
CA ALA A 165 -24.98 14.03 -6.17
C ALA A 165 -24.24 15.32 -6.55
N CYS A 166 -24.50 15.88 -7.73
CA CYS A 166 -23.91 17.15 -8.17
C CYS A 166 -24.75 18.33 -7.68
N LYS A 167 -24.10 19.33 -7.09
CA LYS A 167 -24.76 20.56 -6.66
C LYS A 167 -25.37 21.26 -7.87
N PRO A 168 -26.67 21.59 -7.83
CA PRO A 168 -27.30 22.40 -8.86
C PRO A 168 -26.59 23.76 -9.02
N CYS A 169 -26.39 24.21 -10.26
CA CYS A 169 -25.73 25.48 -10.52
C CYS A 169 -26.68 26.66 -10.25
N GLU A 170 -26.48 27.38 -9.16
CA GLU A 170 -27.31 28.54 -8.77
C GLU A 170 -27.31 29.64 -9.85
N ALA A 171 -26.18 29.87 -10.52
CA ALA A 171 -26.04 30.89 -11.56
C ALA A 171 -26.69 30.52 -12.91
N LYS A 172 -26.92 29.23 -13.17
CA LYS A 172 -27.57 28.72 -14.39
C LYS A 172 -28.51 27.56 -14.04
N PRO A 173 -29.72 27.85 -13.54
CA PRO A 173 -30.66 26.84 -13.06
C PRO A 173 -31.06 25.81 -14.14
N ASP A 174 -31.09 26.22 -15.41
CA ASP A 174 -31.47 25.37 -16.54
C ASP A 174 -30.36 24.41 -17.00
N ARG A 175 -29.12 24.60 -16.53
CA ARG A 175 -28.00 23.75 -16.92
C ARG A 175 -28.12 22.40 -16.19
N ALA A 176 -28.18 21.32 -16.97
CA ALA A 176 -28.15 19.97 -16.41
C ALA A 176 -26.83 19.73 -15.63
N PRO A 177 -26.89 19.07 -14.45
CA PRO A 177 -25.70 18.59 -13.76
C PRO A 177 -24.88 17.62 -14.62
N ILE A 178 -23.61 17.39 -14.25
CA ILE A 178 -22.69 16.50 -14.99
C ILE A 178 -23.30 15.12 -15.18
N TRP A 179 -23.91 14.58 -14.13
CA TRP A 179 -24.71 13.38 -14.23
C TRP A 179 -25.98 13.50 -13.40
N ARG A 180 -27.05 12.85 -13.85
CA ARG A 180 -28.30 12.71 -13.10
C ARG A 180 -29.08 11.49 -13.58
N ILE A 181 -29.93 10.96 -12.72
CA ILE A 181 -30.89 9.92 -13.08
C ILE A 181 -32.27 10.55 -13.13
N LYS A 182 -32.94 10.51 -14.28
CA LYS A 182 -34.36 10.86 -14.37
C LYS A 182 -35.20 9.59 -14.41
N ALA A 183 -36.26 9.50 -13.65
CA ALA A 183 -37.12 8.33 -13.61
C ALA A 183 -38.59 8.72 -13.61
N GLN A 184 -39.45 7.87 -14.18
CA GLN A 184 -40.89 8.08 -14.08
C GLN A 184 -41.35 7.96 -12.62
N LYS A 185 -40.72 7.05 -11.86
CA LYS A 185 -40.89 6.93 -10.41
C LYS A 185 -39.55 6.72 -9.73
N ILE A 186 -39.30 7.47 -8.66
CA ILE A 186 -38.23 7.18 -7.70
C ILE A 186 -38.94 6.79 -6.40
N ILE A 187 -38.65 5.61 -5.87
CA ILE A 187 -39.26 5.10 -4.65
C ILE A 187 -38.15 5.03 -3.60
N TRP A 188 -38.20 5.94 -2.64
CA TRP A 188 -37.30 5.95 -1.50
C TRP A 188 -37.98 5.27 -0.31
N ASN A 189 -37.42 4.16 0.13
CA ASN A 189 -37.91 3.37 1.25
C ASN A 189 -36.99 3.54 2.46
N GLY A 190 -37.47 4.25 3.49
CA GLY A 190 -36.70 4.51 4.71
C GLY A 190 -36.43 3.27 5.58
N THR A 191 -37.27 2.23 5.52
CA THR A 191 -37.10 0.98 6.27
C THR A 191 -36.15 0.02 5.56
N ALA A 192 -36.38 -0.21 4.26
CA ALA A 192 -35.49 -1.06 3.46
C ALA A 192 -34.16 -0.36 3.14
N LYS A 193 -34.09 0.96 3.35
CA LYS A 193 -32.95 1.84 3.08
C LYS A 193 -32.50 1.78 1.61
N THR A 194 -33.46 1.94 0.72
CA THR A 194 -33.25 1.79 -0.73
C THR A 194 -33.86 2.94 -1.49
N VAL A 195 -33.24 3.29 -2.62
CA VAL A 195 -33.80 4.20 -3.62
C VAL A 195 -33.93 3.42 -4.92
N ARG A 196 -35.17 3.08 -5.28
CA ARG A 196 -35.51 2.34 -6.50
C ARG A 196 -35.96 3.32 -7.59
N PHE A 197 -35.40 3.17 -8.78
CA PHE A 197 -35.73 3.96 -9.95
C PHE A 197 -36.48 3.10 -10.97
N GLU A 198 -37.65 3.54 -11.42
CA GLU A 198 -38.44 2.85 -12.44
C GLU A 198 -38.50 3.64 -13.74
N LYS A 199 -38.28 2.96 -14.87
CA LYS A 199 -38.20 3.52 -16.23
C LYS A 199 -37.28 4.73 -16.26
N SER A 200 -36.05 4.49 -15.84
CA SER A 200 -35.07 5.52 -15.59
C SER A 200 -34.14 5.71 -16.79
N ARG A 201 -33.67 6.94 -16.95
CA ARG A 201 -32.63 7.32 -17.90
C ARG A 201 -31.48 7.94 -17.12
N PHE A 202 -30.29 7.38 -17.29
CA PHE A 202 -29.06 8.01 -16.82
C PHE A 202 -28.65 9.05 -17.85
N GLU A 203 -28.64 10.31 -17.44
CA GLU A 203 -28.21 11.44 -18.27
C GLU A 203 -26.81 11.89 -17.85
N PHE A 204 -25.92 12.07 -18.82
CA PHE A 204 -24.56 12.60 -18.65
C PHE A 204 -24.42 13.85 -19.52
N PHE A 205 -24.01 14.98 -18.93
CA PHE A 205 -24.08 16.32 -19.55
C PHE A 205 -25.45 16.63 -20.20
N GLY A 206 -26.54 16.10 -19.63
CA GLY A 206 -27.90 16.25 -20.16
C GLY A 206 -28.28 15.27 -21.28
N PHE A 207 -27.34 14.47 -21.81
CA PHE A 207 -27.62 13.46 -22.83
C PHE A 207 -27.93 12.10 -22.18
N PRO A 208 -29.04 11.42 -22.54
CA PRO A 208 -29.33 10.09 -22.02
C PRO A 208 -28.34 9.06 -22.59
N ILE A 209 -27.55 8.41 -21.73
CA ILE A 209 -26.55 7.41 -22.14
C ILE A 209 -26.99 5.97 -21.84
N ALA A 210 -27.91 5.77 -20.90
CA ALA A 210 -28.44 4.45 -20.57
C ALA A 210 -29.91 4.53 -20.14
N TYR A 211 -30.70 3.55 -20.58
CA TYR A 211 -32.07 3.34 -20.12
C TYR A 211 -32.11 2.07 -19.25
N LEU A 212 -32.61 2.20 -18.03
CA LEU A 212 -32.73 1.11 -17.07
C LEU A 212 -34.21 0.96 -16.68
N PRO A 213 -34.88 -0.16 -17.06
CA PRO A 213 -36.29 -0.39 -16.75
C PRO A 213 -36.60 -0.33 -15.25
N SER A 214 -35.71 -0.89 -14.43
CA SER A 214 -35.74 -0.76 -12.97
C SER A 214 -34.34 -1.03 -12.42
N PHE A 215 -33.86 -0.20 -11.49
CA PHE A 215 -32.67 -0.50 -10.69
C PHE A 215 -32.80 0.12 -9.30
N GLU A 216 -31.99 -0.33 -8.36
CA GLU A 216 -32.05 0.11 -6.97
C GLU A 216 -30.64 0.42 -6.45
N ILE A 217 -30.48 1.56 -5.81
CA ILE A 217 -29.27 1.94 -5.08
C ILE A 217 -29.53 1.88 -3.57
N ALA A 218 -28.46 1.79 -2.81
CA ALA A 218 -28.52 1.97 -1.37
C ALA A 218 -28.87 3.43 -1.06
N ASP A 219 -29.68 3.65 -0.03
CA ASP A 219 -29.86 4.98 0.56
C ASP A 219 -28.49 5.54 0.99
N PRO A 220 -28.22 6.85 0.89
CA PRO A 220 -26.96 7.47 1.35
C PRO A 220 -26.54 7.07 2.77
N THR A 221 -27.49 6.75 3.65
CA THR A 221 -27.24 6.29 5.03
C THR A 221 -26.71 4.86 5.13
N VAL A 222 -26.79 4.07 4.06
CA VAL A 222 -26.35 2.67 4.02
C VAL A 222 -24.93 2.57 3.50
N LYS A 223 -24.03 2.18 4.40
CA LYS A 223 -22.63 1.99 4.07
C LYS A 223 -22.35 0.71 3.25
N ARG A 224 -23.23 -0.31 3.32
CA ARG A 224 -23.00 -1.63 2.70
C ARG A 224 -24.32 -2.27 2.25
N LYS A 225 -24.38 -2.72 0.99
CA LYS A 225 -25.53 -3.46 0.43
C LYS A 225 -25.12 -4.33 -0.74
N SER A 226 -25.72 -5.51 -0.88
CA SER A 226 -25.45 -6.42 -2.00
C SER A 226 -25.91 -5.84 -3.34
N GLY A 227 -25.15 -6.06 -4.40
CA GLY A 227 -25.48 -5.61 -5.76
C GLY A 227 -24.30 -5.66 -6.72
N PHE A 228 -24.57 -5.33 -7.98
CA PHE A 228 -23.51 -5.12 -8.97
C PHE A 228 -22.68 -3.90 -8.58
N LEU A 229 -21.37 -4.09 -8.56
CA LEU A 229 -20.43 -2.99 -8.58
C LEU A 229 -20.21 -2.55 -10.03
N PHE A 230 -19.62 -1.38 -10.20
CA PHE A 230 -19.34 -0.87 -11.53
C PHE A 230 -18.33 -1.78 -12.26
N PRO A 231 -18.52 -2.01 -13.57
CA PRO A 231 -17.57 -2.78 -14.34
C PRO A 231 -16.18 -2.12 -14.42
N GLY A 232 -15.16 -2.91 -14.72
CA GLY A 232 -13.84 -2.41 -15.12
C GLY A 232 -13.59 -2.68 -16.59
N ILE A 233 -13.04 -1.72 -17.34
CA ILE A 233 -12.55 -1.94 -18.71
C ILE A 233 -11.07 -1.64 -18.74
N ASN A 234 -10.28 -2.55 -19.30
CA ASN A 234 -8.83 -2.41 -19.44
C ASN A 234 -8.40 -2.94 -20.81
N TYR A 235 -7.21 -2.56 -21.26
CA TYR A 235 -6.56 -3.15 -22.41
C TYR A 235 -5.09 -3.40 -22.12
N LYS A 236 -4.65 -4.63 -22.38
CA LYS A 236 -3.25 -5.07 -22.30
C LYS A 236 -2.89 -5.83 -23.58
N SER A 237 -1.69 -5.65 -24.12
CA SER A 237 -1.29 -6.24 -25.42
C SER A 237 -1.46 -7.77 -25.48
N ASN A 238 -1.13 -8.49 -24.41
CA ASN A 238 -1.21 -9.95 -24.31
C ASN A 238 -2.61 -10.49 -23.92
N LEU A 239 -3.42 -9.72 -23.19
CA LEU A 239 -4.78 -10.13 -22.79
C LEU A 239 -5.87 -9.65 -23.77
N GLY A 240 -5.57 -8.59 -24.55
CA GLY A 240 -6.52 -7.84 -25.35
C GLY A 240 -7.36 -6.88 -24.52
N ALA A 241 -8.56 -6.56 -25.02
CA ALA A 241 -9.54 -5.80 -24.24
C ALA A 241 -10.15 -6.69 -23.16
N SER A 242 -10.39 -6.13 -21.98
CA SER A 242 -11.02 -6.85 -20.87
C SER A 242 -12.22 -6.10 -20.30
N LEU A 243 -13.19 -6.87 -19.81
CA LEU A 243 -14.36 -6.39 -19.06
C LEU A 243 -14.46 -7.18 -17.75
N ALA A 244 -14.35 -6.51 -16.61
CA ALA A 244 -14.57 -7.07 -15.29
C ALA A 244 -15.97 -6.65 -14.79
N VAL A 245 -16.78 -7.57 -14.29
CA VAL A 245 -18.11 -7.29 -13.74
C VAL A 245 -18.17 -7.85 -12.31
N PRO A 246 -17.98 -7.00 -11.28
CA PRO A 246 -18.04 -7.44 -9.89
C PRO A 246 -19.47 -7.43 -9.35
N TYR A 247 -19.80 -8.43 -8.53
CA TYR A 247 -21.01 -8.47 -7.73
C TYR A 247 -20.64 -8.64 -6.26
N TYR A 248 -21.08 -7.67 -5.46
CA TYR A 248 -20.82 -7.63 -4.02
C TYR A 248 -21.97 -8.25 -3.24
N PHE A 249 -21.65 -9.11 -2.28
CA PHE A 249 -22.58 -9.72 -1.35
C PHE A 249 -22.30 -9.19 0.06
N ALA A 250 -23.19 -8.32 0.55
CA ALA A 250 -23.24 -7.91 1.95
C ALA A 250 -23.87 -9.04 2.79
N LEU A 251 -23.05 -9.98 3.25
CA LEU A 251 -23.52 -11.14 4.01
C LEU A 251 -23.73 -10.82 5.50
N SER A 252 -22.84 -10.00 6.08
CA SER A 252 -22.84 -9.63 7.51
C SER A 252 -22.15 -8.27 7.72
N PRO A 253 -22.41 -7.56 8.84
CA PRO A 253 -21.61 -6.40 9.23
C PRO A 253 -20.11 -6.69 9.37
N THR A 254 -19.72 -7.95 9.59
CA THR A 254 -18.32 -8.35 9.80
C THR A 254 -17.69 -9.06 8.61
N TYR A 255 -18.45 -9.48 7.59
CA TYR A 255 -17.88 -10.15 6.42
C TYR A 255 -18.68 -9.97 5.14
N ASP A 256 -17.97 -10.04 4.02
CA ASP A 256 -18.51 -9.94 2.67
C ASP A 256 -17.83 -10.90 1.69
N LEU A 257 -18.49 -11.06 0.54
CA LEU A 257 -17.98 -11.79 -0.61
C LEU A 257 -18.16 -10.91 -1.84
N THR A 258 -17.13 -10.78 -2.67
CA THR A 258 -17.20 -10.16 -3.99
C THR A 258 -16.87 -11.21 -5.03
N VAL A 259 -17.74 -11.42 -6.02
CA VAL A 259 -17.47 -12.31 -7.15
C VAL A 259 -17.33 -11.47 -8.41
N THR A 260 -16.20 -11.61 -9.11
CA THR A 260 -15.89 -10.83 -10.30
C THR A 260 -15.77 -11.74 -11.51
N ALA A 261 -16.58 -11.47 -12.52
CA ALA A 261 -16.52 -12.10 -13.83
C ALA A 261 -15.64 -11.26 -14.76
N HIS A 262 -14.52 -11.81 -15.20
CA HIS A 262 -13.62 -11.15 -16.15
C HIS A 262 -13.74 -11.81 -17.53
N GLY A 263 -13.95 -11.02 -18.57
CA GLY A 263 -13.90 -11.45 -19.97
C GLY A 263 -12.73 -10.80 -20.69
N TYR A 264 -11.79 -11.61 -21.18
CA TYR A 264 -10.64 -11.16 -21.97
C TYR A 264 -10.82 -11.56 -23.44
N THR A 265 -10.60 -10.63 -24.38
CA THR A 265 -10.80 -10.94 -25.81
C THR A 265 -9.83 -11.99 -26.35
N LYS A 266 -8.62 -12.11 -25.80
CA LYS A 266 -7.65 -13.16 -26.18
C LYS A 266 -7.72 -14.39 -25.27
N GLN A 267 -7.91 -14.19 -23.97
CA GLN A 267 -7.75 -15.28 -22.98
C GLN A 267 -9.04 -15.99 -22.57
N GLY A 268 -10.22 -15.39 -22.78
CA GLY A 268 -11.50 -15.97 -22.38
C GLY A 268 -11.98 -15.52 -20.99
N PHE A 269 -12.72 -16.39 -20.30
CA PHE A 269 -13.40 -16.06 -19.05
C PHE A 269 -12.58 -16.44 -17.82
N LEU A 270 -12.31 -15.48 -16.95
CA LEU A 270 -11.71 -15.68 -15.63
C LEU A 270 -12.74 -15.39 -14.54
N GLY A 271 -12.92 -16.33 -13.63
CA GLY A 271 -13.71 -16.13 -12.41
C GLY A 271 -12.80 -15.75 -11.25
N GLU A 272 -13.17 -14.73 -10.50
CA GLU A 272 -12.51 -14.30 -9.27
C GLU A 272 -13.53 -14.21 -8.13
N ALA A 273 -13.12 -14.61 -6.93
CA ALA A 273 -13.89 -14.47 -5.70
C ALA A 273 -12.99 -13.95 -4.58
N GLU A 274 -13.43 -12.89 -3.91
CA GLU A 274 -12.78 -12.27 -2.76
C GLU A 274 -13.69 -12.33 -1.54
N TRP A 275 -13.25 -12.98 -0.48
CA TRP A 275 -13.89 -12.98 0.83
C TRP A 275 -13.11 -12.06 1.77
N ARG A 276 -13.81 -11.16 2.47
CA ARG A 276 -13.20 -10.30 3.49
C ARG A 276 -13.93 -10.46 4.82
N GLN A 277 -13.17 -10.65 5.88
CA GLN A 277 -13.69 -10.84 7.23
C GLN A 277 -12.95 -9.93 8.21
N ARG A 278 -13.70 -9.21 9.03
CA ARG A 278 -13.20 -8.37 10.12
C ARG A 278 -13.71 -8.87 11.46
N PHE A 279 -12.83 -8.90 12.43
CA PHE A 279 -13.06 -9.19 13.84
C PHE A 279 -12.69 -7.97 14.69
N ASN A 280 -12.93 -8.02 15.99
CA ASN A 280 -12.53 -6.95 16.90
C ASN A 280 -11.00 -6.84 17.04
N SER A 281 -10.29 -7.95 16.88
CA SER A 281 -8.84 -8.05 17.03
C SER A 281 -8.07 -8.08 15.71
N GLY A 282 -8.73 -8.01 14.56
CA GLY A 282 -8.03 -8.17 13.28
C GLY A 282 -8.94 -8.43 12.09
N GLU A 283 -8.34 -8.73 10.95
CA GLU A 283 -9.04 -9.01 9.71
C GLU A 283 -8.24 -9.97 8.83
N TYR A 284 -8.94 -10.64 7.91
CA TYR A 284 -8.30 -11.39 6.83
C TYR A 284 -9.09 -11.30 5.53
N THR A 285 -8.37 -11.51 4.43
CA THR A 285 -8.90 -11.63 3.08
C THR A 285 -8.52 -12.99 2.49
N LEU A 286 -9.39 -13.55 1.67
CA LEU A 286 -9.13 -14.76 0.88
C LEU A 286 -9.56 -14.47 -0.56
N LYS A 287 -8.64 -14.62 -1.50
CA LYS A 287 -8.88 -14.42 -2.92
C LYS A 287 -8.62 -15.72 -3.68
N ILE A 288 -9.54 -16.07 -4.57
CA ILE A 288 -9.41 -17.23 -5.45
C ILE A 288 -9.74 -16.76 -6.86
N ALA A 289 -8.88 -17.08 -7.82
CA ALA A 289 -9.11 -16.75 -9.22
C ALA A 289 -8.70 -17.90 -10.13
N GLY A 290 -9.39 -18.05 -11.26
CA GLY A 290 -9.08 -19.11 -12.22
C GLY A 290 -9.66 -18.88 -13.61
N ILE A 291 -8.92 -19.34 -14.62
CA ILE A 291 -9.26 -19.25 -16.04
C ILE A 291 -8.94 -20.57 -16.73
N ARG A 292 -9.77 -20.95 -17.70
CA ARG A 292 -9.40 -21.93 -18.71
C ARG A 292 -9.13 -21.16 -20.01
N GLN A 293 -7.88 -21.12 -20.43
CA GLN A 293 -7.45 -20.20 -21.48
C GLN A 293 -7.96 -20.61 -22.86
N ASN A 294 -8.42 -19.64 -23.65
CA ASN A 294 -8.85 -19.84 -25.04
C ASN A 294 -7.69 -19.78 -26.05
N ASP A 295 -6.70 -18.91 -25.81
CA ASP A 295 -5.51 -18.77 -26.66
C ASP A 295 -4.24 -18.73 -25.80
N PRO A 296 -3.73 -19.90 -25.37
CA PRO A 296 -2.45 -19.98 -24.67
C PRO A 296 -1.27 -19.47 -25.51
N GLY A 297 -1.40 -19.44 -26.85
CA GLY A 297 -0.35 -19.02 -27.78
C GLY A 297 -0.18 -17.50 -27.90
N ALA A 298 -1.12 -16.71 -27.38
CA ALA A 298 -1.00 -15.25 -27.35
C ALA A 298 0.06 -14.72 -26.36
N PHE A 299 0.67 -15.57 -25.54
CA PHE A 299 1.83 -15.21 -24.73
C PHE A 299 3.09 -15.53 -25.51
N ASP A 300 3.86 -14.51 -25.86
CA ASP A 300 5.08 -14.62 -26.69
C ASP A 300 6.17 -15.48 -26.05
N ARG A 301 6.10 -15.69 -24.73
CA ARG A 301 7.04 -16.54 -23.97
C ARG A 301 6.29 -17.72 -23.41
N GLY A 302 6.88 -18.90 -23.55
CA GLY A 302 6.39 -20.14 -22.97
C GLY A 302 6.27 -19.99 -21.47
N VAL A 303 5.10 -19.57 -21.00
CA VAL A 303 4.75 -19.64 -19.59
C VAL A 303 4.61 -21.12 -19.27
N ASN A 304 5.20 -21.58 -18.16
CA ASN A 304 5.07 -22.97 -17.73
C ASN A 304 3.64 -23.22 -17.23
N SER A 305 2.69 -23.33 -18.16
CA SER A 305 1.26 -23.50 -17.91
C SER A 305 0.80 -24.96 -18.03
N GLY A 306 1.73 -25.92 -17.96
CA GLY A 306 1.45 -27.36 -18.01
C GLY A 306 2.03 -28.09 -19.24
N PRO A 307 1.71 -29.39 -19.44
CA PRO A 307 2.21 -30.21 -20.54
C PRO A 307 1.89 -29.62 -21.92
N VAL A 308 2.82 -29.76 -22.88
CA VAL A 308 2.73 -29.22 -24.26
C VAL A 308 1.43 -29.62 -24.98
N ASP A 309 0.81 -30.71 -24.54
CA ASP A 309 -0.30 -31.38 -25.23
C ASP A 309 -1.69 -30.96 -24.73
N ASP A 310 -1.81 -30.07 -23.73
CA ASP A 310 -3.10 -29.55 -23.25
C ASP A 310 -3.53 -28.30 -24.05
N PRO A 311 -4.59 -28.39 -24.90
CA PRO A 311 -5.05 -27.28 -25.71
C PRO A 311 -5.74 -26.17 -24.91
N ASN A 312 -6.25 -26.46 -23.69
CA ASN A 312 -6.99 -25.51 -22.86
C ASN A 312 -6.53 -25.58 -21.40
N ARG A 313 -5.36 -24.99 -21.13
CA ARG A 313 -4.70 -25.01 -19.82
C ARG A 313 -5.50 -24.25 -18.77
N PHE A 314 -5.76 -24.90 -17.64
CA PHE A 314 -6.30 -24.25 -16.46
C PHE A 314 -5.17 -23.52 -15.73
N ARG A 315 -5.39 -22.24 -15.43
CA ARG A 315 -4.52 -21.45 -14.57
C ARG A 315 -5.34 -20.84 -13.44
N GLY A 316 -4.78 -20.75 -12.25
CA GLY A 316 -5.46 -20.17 -11.11
C GLY A 316 -4.57 -19.90 -9.91
N MET A 317 -5.15 -19.24 -8.92
CA MET A 317 -4.49 -18.90 -7.67
C MET A 317 -5.46 -18.95 -6.49
N VAL A 318 -4.87 -19.13 -5.31
CA VAL A 318 -5.46 -18.90 -4.00
C VAL A 318 -4.48 -18.04 -3.23
N GLY A 319 -4.94 -16.92 -2.69
CA GLY A 319 -4.15 -16.04 -1.85
C GLY A 319 -4.92 -15.63 -0.61
N SER A 320 -4.21 -15.42 0.48
CA SER A 320 -4.82 -14.89 1.70
C SER A 320 -3.85 -13.99 2.45
N THR A 321 -4.37 -12.88 2.96
CA THR A 321 -3.66 -11.98 3.85
C THR A 321 -4.46 -11.85 5.15
N GLY A 322 -3.79 -11.90 6.29
CA GLY A 322 -4.41 -11.74 7.60
C GLY A 322 -3.54 -10.91 8.54
N ARG A 323 -4.18 -10.11 9.39
CA ARG A 323 -3.53 -9.27 10.39
C ARG A 323 -4.37 -9.22 11.65
N PHE A 324 -3.79 -9.62 12.78
CA PHE A 324 -4.44 -9.73 14.07
C PHE A 324 -3.59 -9.09 15.16
N ASP A 325 -4.12 -8.07 15.81
CA ASP A 325 -3.57 -7.47 17.00
C ASP A 325 -4.03 -8.30 18.20
N ILE A 326 -3.13 -9.15 18.71
CA ILE A 326 -3.39 -9.99 19.89
C ILE A 326 -3.61 -9.09 21.12
N ASN A 327 -2.83 -8.01 21.21
CA ASN A 327 -2.96 -6.91 22.18
C ASN A 327 -2.17 -5.69 21.63
N PRO A 328 -2.15 -4.52 22.31
CA PRO A 328 -1.43 -3.33 21.82
C PRO A 328 0.08 -3.50 21.56
N ARG A 329 0.69 -4.59 22.04
CA ARG A 329 2.11 -4.89 21.88
C ARG A 329 2.40 -5.99 20.87
N TRP A 330 1.46 -6.91 20.64
CA TRP A 330 1.69 -8.13 19.86
C TRP A 330 0.76 -8.22 18.67
N GLN A 331 1.34 -8.44 17.50
CA GLN A 331 0.66 -8.60 16.24
C GLN A 331 1.06 -9.91 15.58
N PHE A 332 0.08 -10.67 15.14
CA PHE A 332 0.24 -11.88 14.34
C PHE A 332 -0.37 -11.65 12.96
N GLY A 333 0.26 -12.17 11.93
CA GLY A 333 -0.30 -12.07 10.58
C GLY A 333 0.32 -13.03 9.60
N TRP A 334 -0.25 -13.04 8.41
CA TRP A 334 0.23 -13.82 7.28
C TRP A 334 -0.09 -13.12 5.96
N ASN A 335 0.65 -13.51 4.94
CA ASN A 335 0.34 -13.24 3.56
C ASN A 335 0.80 -14.43 2.74
N PHE A 336 -0.04 -15.09 1.94
CA PHE A 336 0.42 -16.20 1.11
C PHE A 336 -0.20 -16.16 -0.27
N LEU A 337 0.55 -16.65 -1.24
CA LEU A 337 0.12 -16.88 -2.61
C LEU A 337 0.45 -18.32 -2.99
N ALA A 338 -0.57 -19.07 -3.43
CA ALA A 338 -0.39 -20.32 -4.15
C ALA A 338 -1.01 -20.16 -5.54
N GLN A 339 -0.29 -20.54 -6.57
CA GLN A 339 -0.73 -20.42 -7.96
C GLN A 339 -0.28 -21.63 -8.76
N THR A 340 -1.03 -21.95 -9.81
CA THR A 340 -0.79 -23.12 -10.67
C THR A 340 0.49 -23.01 -11.49
N ASP A 341 0.90 -21.78 -11.80
CA ASP A 341 2.10 -21.45 -12.55
C ASP A 341 2.75 -20.20 -11.94
N LYS A 342 3.97 -19.89 -12.38
CA LYS A 342 4.84 -18.89 -11.72
C LYS A 342 4.29 -17.47 -11.77
N ASN A 343 3.43 -17.10 -12.71
CA ASN A 343 3.11 -15.69 -12.95
C ASN A 343 1.62 -15.41 -13.21
N PHE A 344 0.72 -16.31 -12.80
CA PHE A 344 -0.71 -16.14 -13.00
C PHE A 344 -1.21 -14.79 -12.47
N SER A 345 -0.88 -14.48 -11.21
CA SER A 345 -1.40 -13.28 -10.54
C SER A 345 -0.85 -11.99 -11.17
N TYR A 346 0.44 -11.99 -11.53
CA TYR A 346 1.08 -10.92 -12.30
C TYR A 346 0.50 -10.75 -13.71
N THR A 347 0.20 -11.85 -14.40
CA THR A 347 -0.31 -11.84 -15.79
C THR A 347 -1.67 -11.16 -15.86
N TYR A 348 -2.60 -11.56 -14.98
CA TYR A 348 -3.99 -11.11 -14.95
C TYR A 348 -4.24 -9.90 -14.05
N ASN A 349 -3.19 -9.27 -13.51
CA ASN A 349 -3.27 -8.10 -12.64
C ASN A 349 -4.24 -8.32 -11.45
N ILE A 350 -4.10 -9.47 -10.77
CA ILE A 350 -4.95 -9.80 -9.61
C ILE A 350 -4.58 -8.88 -8.45
N ASP A 351 -5.52 -8.03 -8.04
CA ASP A 351 -5.29 -7.00 -7.03
C ASP A 351 -4.76 -7.58 -5.70
N GLY A 352 -3.68 -6.99 -5.20
CA GLY A 352 -2.92 -7.45 -4.02
C GLY A 352 -1.88 -8.55 -4.31
N TYR A 353 -1.88 -9.16 -5.49
CA TYR A 353 -1.02 -10.31 -5.83
C TYR A 353 -0.26 -10.14 -7.16
N ASP A 354 -0.29 -8.95 -7.78
CA ASP A 354 0.28 -8.65 -9.10
C ASP A 354 1.72 -8.08 -9.04
N SER A 355 2.42 -8.25 -7.93
CA SER A 355 3.83 -7.85 -7.79
C SER A 355 4.78 -8.85 -8.43
N TYR A 356 5.77 -8.38 -9.20
CA TYR A 356 6.75 -9.26 -9.88
C TYR A 356 7.56 -10.12 -8.90
N ILE A 357 7.88 -9.60 -7.72
CA ILE A 357 8.44 -10.37 -6.61
C ILE A 357 7.37 -10.40 -5.52
N TYR A 358 6.93 -11.59 -5.15
CA TYR A 358 5.93 -11.79 -4.12
C TYR A 358 6.54 -12.49 -2.91
N ARG A 359 6.26 -11.99 -1.71
CA ARG A 359 6.72 -12.59 -0.45
C ARG A 359 5.53 -13.21 0.27
N SER A 360 5.50 -14.54 0.29
CA SER A 360 4.62 -15.28 1.19
C SER A 360 5.26 -15.35 2.56
N GLU A 361 4.53 -14.98 3.62
CA GLU A 361 5.03 -14.96 4.99
C GLU A 361 3.96 -15.28 6.03
N ILE A 362 4.41 -15.76 7.19
CA ILE A 362 3.67 -15.79 8.45
C ILE A 362 4.56 -15.16 9.50
N TYR A 363 4.02 -14.29 10.34
CA TYR A 363 4.82 -13.50 11.27
C TYR A 363 4.14 -13.30 12.62
N LEU A 364 4.97 -13.13 13.64
CA LEU A 364 4.62 -12.64 14.97
C LEU A 364 5.59 -11.51 15.33
N THR A 365 5.06 -10.31 15.52
CA THR A 365 5.82 -9.12 15.87
C THR A 365 5.37 -8.60 17.24
N GLY A 366 6.33 -8.22 18.07
CA GLY A 366 6.14 -7.67 19.40
C GLY A 366 6.87 -6.34 19.54
N LEU A 367 6.17 -5.30 19.97
CA LEU A 367 6.73 -3.98 20.28
C LEU A 367 6.41 -3.62 21.72
N ASN A 368 7.45 -3.35 22.52
CA ASN A 368 7.29 -2.90 23.90
C ASN A 368 8.29 -1.80 24.23
N ASP A 369 7.83 -0.55 24.14
CA ASP A 369 8.60 0.68 24.35
C ASP A 369 9.87 0.73 23.49
N ARG A 370 11.00 0.28 24.04
CA ARG A 370 12.32 0.29 23.40
C ARG A 370 12.73 -1.07 22.82
N ASN A 371 11.91 -2.10 23.04
CA ASN A 371 12.23 -3.48 22.70
C ASN A 371 11.41 -3.96 21.51
N TYR A 372 12.04 -4.73 20.64
CA TYR A 372 11.46 -5.27 19.41
C TYR A 372 11.63 -6.79 19.36
N PHE A 373 10.58 -7.49 18.96
CA PHE A 373 10.59 -8.92 18.70
C PHE A 373 9.95 -9.16 17.34
N ASP A 374 10.55 -10.01 16.51
CA ASP A 374 10.00 -10.41 15.24
C ASP A 374 10.39 -11.85 14.93
N LEU A 375 9.40 -12.67 14.61
CA LEU A 375 9.60 -14.05 14.19
C LEU A 375 8.79 -14.28 12.92
N ARG A 376 9.46 -14.67 11.83
CA ARG A 376 8.85 -14.87 10.52
C ARG A 376 9.26 -16.18 9.89
N ALA A 377 8.36 -16.74 9.11
CA ALA A 377 8.66 -17.74 8.10
C ALA A 377 8.27 -17.16 6.75
N MET A 378 9.18 -17.19 5.77
CA MET A 378 9.01 -16.51 4.48
C MET A 378 9.39 -17.40 3.30
N LYS A 379 8.74 -17.19 2.16
CA LYS A 379 9.09 -17.72 0.85
C LYS A 379 8.98 -16.61 -0.18
N PHE A 380 9.94 -16.51 -1.08
CA PHE A 380 9.94 -15.54 -2.18
C PHE A 380 9.60 -16.25 -3.49
N ASP A 381 8.64 -15.71 -4.23
CA ASP A 381 8.28 -16.17 -5.57
C ASP A 381 8.56 -15.03 -6.58
N VAL A 382 9.17 -15.37 -7.72
CA VAL A 382 9.42 -14.42 -8.82
C VAL A 382 8.45 -14.74 -9.95
N GLN A 383 7.49 -13.83 -10.19
CA GLN A 383 6.43 -13.97 -11.18
C GLN A 383 6.90 -13.66 -12.61
N GLU A 384 7.88 -14.43 -13.10
CA GLU A 384 8.48 -14.28 -14.41
C GLU A 384 7.81 -15.11 -15.52
N ASP A 385 8.05 -14.73 -16.76
CA ASP A 385 7.55 -15.40 -17.97
C ASP A 385 8.59 -16.33 -18.62
N LEU A 386 9.67 -16.67 -17.89
CA LEU A 386 10.73 -17.57 -18.32
C LEU A 386 10.42 -19.02 -17.90
N LEU A 387 10.74 -19.97 -18.79
CA LEU A 387 10.74 -21.40 -18.46
C LEU A 387 11.84 -21.74 -17.45
N ASP A 388 11.61 -22.73 -16.59
CA ASP A 388 12.58 -23.25 -15.62
C ASP A 388 13.89 -23.70 -16.29
N SER A 389 13.82 -24.17 -17.54
CA SER A 389 14.99 -24.56 -18.33
C SER A 389 15.87 -23.39 -18.78
N ASN A 390 15.39 -22.15 -18.66
CA ASN A 390 16.18 -20.97 -18.99
C ASN A 390 17.17 -20.68 -17.85
N LEU A 391 18.45 -20.55 -18.17
CA LEU A 391 19.51 -20.25 -17.19
C LEU A 391 19.27 -18.92 -16.43
N SER A 392 18.51 -17.99 -17.03
CA SER A 392 18.14 -16.71 -16.43
C SER A 392 16.90 -16.78 -15.53
N ALA A 393 16.16 -17.90 -15.51
CA ALA A 393 15.06 -18.10 -14.58
C ALA A 393 15.56 -18.05 -13.14
N ARG A 394 14.76 -17.43 -12.27
CA ARG A 394 15.12 -17.15 -10.88
C ARG A 394 14.13 -17.71 -9.88
N ASN A 395 12.89 -18.00 -10.28
CA ASN A 395 11.84 -18.38 -9.33
C ASN A 395 12.24 -19.56 -8.44
N ASP A 396 12.79 -20.63 -9.02
CA ASP A 396 13.08 -21.87 -8.28
C ASP A 396 14.40 -21.78 -7.49
N LYS A 397 15.20 -20.75 -7.78
CA LYS A 397 16.41 -20.38 -7.05
C LYS A 397 16.14 -19.52 -5.82
N GLN A 398 14.88 -19.11 -5.61
CA GLN A 398 14.53 -18.28 -4.46
C GLN A 398 14.42 -19.12 -3.18
N PRO A 399 14.85 -18.58 -2.03
CA PRO A 399 14.89 -19.35 -0.80
C PRO A 399 13.54 -19.45 -0.08
N TRP A 400 13.44 -20.52 0.70
CA TRP A 400 12.65 -20.57 1.92
C TRP A 400 13.46 -20.02 3.08
N VAL A 401 12.85 -19.19 3.93
CA VAL A 401 13.48 -18.64 5.15
C VAL A 401 12.66 -19.09 6.35
N LEU A 402 13.12 -20.13 7.07
CA LEU A 402 12.33 -20.89 8.03
C LEU A 402 13.13 -21.27 9.30
N PRO A 403 13.14 -20.46 10.36
CA PRO A 403 12.58 -19.11 10.47
C PRO A 403 13.63 -18.00 10.25
N SER A 404 13.15 -16.75 10.20
CA SER A 404 13.91 -15.53 10.51
C SER A 404 13.43 -15.01 11.87
N PHE A 405 14.36 -14.72 12.77
CA PHE A 405 14.09 -14.27 14.13
C PHE A 405 14.98 -13.08 14.44
N ASP A 406 14.36 -12.00 14.92
CA ASP A 406 15.03 -10.77 15.31
C ASP A 406 14.50 -10.34 16.68
N TYR A 407 15.40 -10.03 17.60
CA TYR A 407 15.07 -9.54 18.93
C TYR A 407 16.05 -8.45 19.35
N SER A 408 15.52 -7.28 19.70
CA SER A 408 16.30 -6.15 20.20
C SER A 408 15.81 -5.79 21.60
N PHE A 409 16.73 -5.74 22.55
CA PHE A 409 16.47 -5.47 23.95
C PHE A 409 17.38 -4.36 24.47
N THR A 410 16.76 -3.27 24.92
CA THR A 410 17.44 -2.18 25.62
C THR A 410 16.88 -2.09 27.06
N PRO A 411 17.70 -2.29 28.11
CA PRO A 411 17.28 -2.10 29.49
C PRO A 411 16.79 -0.67 29.75
N ASP A 412 15.81 -0.54 30.64
CA ASP A 412 15.26 0.76 31.02
C ASP A 412 16.25 1.60 31.84
N GLU A 413 17.04 0.94 32.69
CA GLU A 413 18.07 1.59 33.49
C GLU A 413 19.41 1.66 32.74
N PRO A 414 20.11 2.82 32.79
CA PRO A 414 21.44 2.94 32.23
C PRO A 414 22.43 1.96 32.88
N VAL A 415 23.18 1.23 32.05
CA VAL A 415 24.22 0.30 32.52
C VAL A 415 25.56 1.03 32.48
N PHE A 416 26.26 1.12 33.61
CA PHE A 416 27.48 1.94 33.76
C PHE A 416 27.32 3.40 33.28
N GLY A 417 26.10 3.94 33.41
CA GLY A 417 25.75 5.31 32.98
C GLY A 417 25.63 5.50 31.47
N GLY A 418 25.68 4.42 30.69
CA GLY A 418 25.42 4.41 29.25
C GLY A 418 24.19 3.58 28.88
N GLU A 419 23.88 3.55 27.60
CA GLU A 419 22.84 2.72 27.01
C GLU A 419 23.47 1.41 26.54
N LEU A 420 22.90 0.27 26.98
CA LEU A 420 23.30 -1.06 26.55
C LEU A 420 22.17 -1.63 25.68
N ASN A 421 22.47 -2.03 24.47
CA ASN A 421 21.54 -2.70 23.57
C ASN A 421 22.01 -4.14 23.31
N PHE A 422 21.06 -5.07 23.28
CA PHE A 422 21.30 -6.46 22.91
C PHE A 422 20.44 -6.83 21.71
N ASP A 423 21.07 -7.19 20.61
CA ASP A 423 20.41 -7.70 19.42
C ASP A 423 20.71 -9.18 19.26
N VAL A 424 19.68 -9.97 18.97
CA VAL A 424 19.79 -11.38 18.61
C VAL A 424 19.11 -11.56 17.27
N ASN A 425 19.85 -12.09 16.30
CA ASN A 425 19.32 -12.47 15.00
C ASN A 425 19.53 -13.97 14.81
N SER A 426 18.55 -14.66 14.26
CA SER A 426 18.70 -16.03 13.79
C SER A 426 17.99 -16.20 12.47
N ARG A 427 18.61 -16.88 11.52
CA ARG A 427 18.02 -17.15 10.22
C ARG A 427 18.37 -18.54 9.76
N VAL A 428 17.41 -19.22 9.13
CA VAL A 428 17.66 -20.48 8.42
C VAL A 428 17.13 -20.33 7.00
N VAL A 429 17.98 -20.55 6.02
CA VAL A 429 17.70 -20.40 4.60
C VAL A 429 17.84 -21.76 3.93
N HIS A 430 16.87 -22.11 3.09
CA HIS A 430 16.88 -23.33 2.30
C HIS A 430 16.57 -23.04 0.84
N ARG A 431 17.36 -23.61 -0.07
CA ARG A 431 17.14 -23.55 -1.52
C ARG A 431 17.26 -24.94 -2.13
N ASP A 432 16.36 -25.22 -3.07
CA ASP A 432 16.37 -26.44 -3.86
C ASP A 432 17.36 -26.36 -5.04
N ASP A 433 17.65 -25.15 -5.53
CA ASP A 433 18.49 -24.91 -6.70
C ASP A 433 19.61 -23.89 -6.43
N LEU A 434 20.76 -24.13 -7.06
CA LEU A 434 21.94 -23.29 -6.98
C LEU A 434 21.73 -22.01 -7.80
N ASP A 435 22.00 -20.85 -7.19
CA ASP A 435 21.99 -19.57 -7.88
C ASP A 435 23.40 -19.04 -8.16
N VAL A 436 23.81 -19.10 -9.42
CA VAL A 436 25.12 -18.64 -9.88
C VAL A 436 25.01 -17.55 -10.95
N GLY A 437 25.90 -16.56 -10.86
CA GLY A 437 26.19 -15.62 -11.93
C GLY A 437 27.41 -16.07 -12.71
N PHE A 438 27.31 -16.08 -14.03
CA PHE A 438 28.41 -16.47 -14.92
C PHE A 438 29.09 -15.25 -15.54
N GLY A 439 30.42 -15.24 -15.49
CA GLY A 439 31.26 -14.40 -16.33
C GLY A 439 31.63 -15.13 -17.62
N ARG A 440 32.04 -14.39 -18.65
CA ARG A 440 32.47 -14.95 -19.94
C ARG A 440 33.93 -14.64 -20.18
N ASN A 441 34.75 -15.67 -20.40
CA ASN A 441 36.16 -15.47 -20.73
C ASN A 441 36.28 -15.02 -22.20
N PRO A 442 36.82 -13.83 -22.49
CA PRO A 442 36.89 -13.30 -23.85
C PRO A 442 37.89 -14.05 -24.75
N LEU A 443 38.87 -14.75 -24.17
CA LEU A 443 39.90 -15.50 -24.92
C LEU A 443 39.46 -16.93 -25.25
N THR A 444 38.82 -17.62 -24.32
CA THR A 444 38.42 -19.03 -24.49
C THR A 444 36.94 -19.19 -24.88
N ASN A 445 36.17 -18.11 -24.78
CA ASN A 445 34.72 -18.09 -24.99
C ASN A 445 33.94 -19.04 -24.06
N GLN A 446 34.55 -19.46 -22.95
CA GLN A 446 33.91 -20.33 -21.94
C GLN A 446 33.33 -19.49 -20.79
N ASN A 447 32.21 -19.97 -20.24
CA ASN A 447 31.63 -19.41 -19.04
C ASN A 447 32.39 -19.90 -17.81
N PHE A 448 32.54 -19.02 -16.82
CA PHE A 448 33.07 -19.36 -15.50
C PHE A 448 32.14 -18.81 -14.42
N VAL A 449 32.19 -19.38 -13.22
CA VAL A 449 31.41 -18.90 -12.08
C VAL A 449 32.05 -17.59 -11.58
N GLU A 450 31.36 -16.47 -11.79
CA GLU A 450 31.80 -15.15 -11.34
C GLU A 450 31.34 -14.86 -9.90
N ARG A 451 30.19 -15.44 -9.52
CA ARG A 451 29.58 -15.31 -8.19
C ARG A 451 28.57 -16.41 -7.92
N VAL A 452 28.42 -16.73 -6.65
CA VAL A 452 27.42 -17.66 -6.10
C VAL A 452 26.45 -16.82 -5.26
N ARG A 453 25.29 -16.50 -5.82
CA ARG A 453 24.24 -15.66 -5.20
C ARG A 453 23.43 -16.38 -4.14
N GLY A 454 23.40 -17.71 -4.20
CA GLY A 454 22.71 -18.55 -3.23
C GLY A 454 23.12 -19.98 -3.45
N ILE A 455 23.45 -20.68 -2.36
CA ILE A 455 23.83 -22.09 -2.41
C ILE A 455 22.60 -22.99 -2.48
N ASP A 456 22.72 -24.10 -3.21
CA ASP A 456 21.78 -25.23 -3.10
C ASP A 456 22.07 -25.98 -1.81
N GLY A 457 21.04 -26.10 -0.97
CA GLY A 457 21.11 -26.70 0.36
C GLY A 457 20.45 -25.86 1.45
N THR A 458 20.93 -26.02 2.68
CA THR A 458 20.44 -25.29 3.86
C THR A 458 21.60 -24.63 4.58
N ASP A 459 21.50 -23.34 4.83
CA ASP A 459 22.36 -22.62 5.76
C ASP A 459 21.52 -22.03 6.90
N GLY A 460 22.19 -21.73 8.01
CA GLY A 460 21.58 -20.99 9.07
C GLY A 460 22.62 -20.31 9.95
N ARG A 461 22.23 -19.20 10.55
CA ARG A 461 23.07 -18.36 11.40
C ARG A 461 22.32 -18.00 12.66
N VAL A 462 23.04 -17.96 13.78
CA VAL A 462 22.61 -17.28 15.00
C VAL A 462 23.67 -16.26 15.37
N THR A 463 23.27 -15.00 15.49
CA THR A 463 24.08 -13.85 15.84
C THR A 463 23.60 -13.26 17.15
N GLY A 464 24.52 -13.01 18.08
CA GLY A 464 24.28 -12.17 19.24
C GLY A 464 25.20 -10.96 19.22
N LEU A 465 24.63 -9.77 19.39
CA LEU A 465 25.33 -8.49 19.43
C LEU A 465 24.97 -7.77 20.73
N ALA A 466 25.98 -7.33 21.48
CA ALA A 466 25.82 -6.41 22.59
C ALA A 466 26.55 -5.11 22.26
N GLU A 467 25.87 -3.97 22.35
CA GLU A 467 26.45 -2.64 22.14
C GLU A 467 26.20 -1.75 23.35
N TRP A 468 27.27 -1.19 23.90
CA TRP A 468 27.22 -0.16 24.93
C TRP A 468 27.71 1.17 24.37
N LYS A 469 26.97 2.25 24.62
CA LYS A 469 27.38 3.61 24.23
C LYS A 469 27.05 4.62 25.32
N ARG A 470 27.90 5.64 25.48
CA ARG A 470 27.66 6.73 26.41
C ARG A 470 28.20 8.03 25.86
N SER A 471 27.38 9.07 25.81
CA SER A 471 27.80 10.40 25.34
C SER A 471 28.17 11.31 26.51
N PHE A 472 29.28 12.02 26.36
CA PHE A 472 29.76 13.05 27.28
C PHE A 472 29.82 14.39 26.54
N ILE A 473 29.31 15.45 27.16
CA ILE A 473 29.38 16.80 26.60
C ILE A 473 30.46 17.57 27.35
N THR A 474 31.48 18.01 26.64
CA THR A 474 32.55 18.85 27.20
C THR A 474 32.08 20.30 27.38
N GLN A 475 32.85 21.10 28.13
CA GLN A 475 32.54 22.53 28.31
C GLN A 475 32.52 23.31 26.98
N GLY A 476 33.27 22.87 25.97
CA GLY A 476 33.31 23.48 24.63
C GLY A 476 32.20 23.01 23.68
N GLY A 477 31.22 22.23 24.16
CA GLY A 477 30.13 21.70 23.35
C GLY A 477 30.50 20.50 22.47
N LEU A 478 31.77 20.03 22.51
CA LEU A 478 32.16 18.77 21.88
C LEU A 478 31.48 17.61 22.60
N VAL A 479 30.79 16.77 21.83
CA VAL A 479 30.18 15.52 22.26
C VAL A 479 31.16 14.39 21.98
N VAL A 480 31.50 13.63 23.02
CA VAL A 480 32.41 12.50 22.97
C VAL A 480 31.63 11.25 23.34
N THR A 481 31.52 10.29 22.42
CA THR A 481 30.74 9.06 22.60
C THR A 481 31.66 7.85 22.46
N PRO A 482 32.26 7.34 23.55
CA PRO A 482 32.82 6.00 23.55
C PRO A 482 31.73 4.95 23.30
N LEU A 483 32.09 3.93 22.55
CA LEU A 483 31.25 2.80 22.20
C LEU A 483 32.04 1.50 22.38
N LEU A 484 31.41 0.48 22.94
CA LEU A 484 31.94 -0.88 23.01
C LEU A 484 30.90 -1.81 22.44
N ALA A 485 31.28 -2.66 21.49
CA ALA A 485 30.39 -3.67 20.96
C ALA A 485 31.06 -5.03 20.88
N PHE A 486 30.27 -6.08 21.08
CA PHE A 486 30.71 -7.46 20.93
C PHE A 486 29.66 -8.25 20.16
N GLN A 487 30.07 -8.81 19.03
CA GLN A 487 29.27 -9.71 18.20
C GLN A 487 29.85 -11.11 18.24
N ALA A 488 28.98 -12.12 18.25
CA ALA A 488 29.35 -13.51 18.06
C ALA A 488 28.32 -14.20 17.14
N ASP A 489 28.84 -14.96 16.18
CA ASP A 489 28.05 -15.65 15.17
C ASP A 489 28.38 -17.14 15.18
N ALA A 490 27.35 -17.97 15.09
CA ALA A 490 27.43 -19.40 14.87
C ALA A 490 26.64 -19.75 13.61
N ASP A 491 27.35 -20.19 12.59
CA ASP A 491 26.81 -20.52 11.28
C ASP A 491 26.84 -22.05 11.06
N TYR A 492 25.79 -22.59 10.46
CA TYR A 492 25.67 -23.98 9.99
C TYR A 492 25.42 -23.94 8.48
N VAL A 493 26.10 -24.81 7.73
CA VAL A 493 25.95 -24.90 6.28
C VAL A 493 25.90 -26.37 5.86
N ASN A 494 24.89 -26.75 5.11
CA ASN A 494 24.75 -28.05 4.49
C ASN A 494 24.37 -27.88 3.03
N GLN A 495 25.37 -27.97 2.16
CA GLN A 495 25.25 -27.64 0.75
C GLN A 495 25.59 -28.83 -0.14
N THR A 496 25.02 -28.85 -1.34
CA THR A 496 25.24 -29.94 -2.29
C THR A 496 26.62 -29.86 -2.94
N SER A 497 27.03 -30.95 -3.59
CA SER A 497 28.30 -31.00 -4.32
C SER A 497 28.36 -29.98 -5.47
N ALA A 498 27.22 -29.59 -6.05
CA ALA A 498 27.16 -28.54 -7.06
C ALA A 498 27.56 -27.17 -6.47
N SER A 499 27.06 -26.82 -5.29
CA SER A 499 27.44 -25.61 -4.55
C SER A 499 28.94 -25.60 -4.23
N VAL A 500 29.48 -26.71 -3.72
CA VAL A 500 30.92 -26.84 -3.42
C VAL A 500 31.77 -26.59 -4.67
N LEU A 501 31.44 -27.26 -5.78
CA LEU A 501 32.16 -27.11 -7.04
C LEU A 501 32.09 -25.68 -7.60
N ALA A 502 30.95 -25.01 -7.48
CA ALA A 502 30.81 -23.63 -7.92
C ALA A 502 31.70 -22.66 -7.12
N ILE A 503 31.78 -22.86 -5.79
CA ILE A 503 32.66 -22.08 -4.92
C ILE A 503 34.13 -22.36 -5.26
N GLU A 504 34.51 -23.61 -5.47
CA GLU A 504 35.88 -23.99 -5.85
C GLU A 504 36.28 -23.41 -7.21
N GLN A 505 35.38 -23.43 -8.20
CA GLN A 505 35.61 -22.80 -9.51
C GLN A 505 35.81 -21.29 -9.38
N MET A 506 34.96 -20.61 -8.60
CA MET A 506 35.09 -19.17 -8.35
C MET A 506 36.42 -18.85 -7.65
N ALA A 507 36.80 -19.65 -6.65
CA ALA A 507 38.06 -19.49 -5.91
C ALA A 507 39.28 -19.63 -6.83
N GLN A 508 39.26 -20.60 -7.76
CA GLN A 508 40.30 -20.77 -8.78
C GLN A 508 40.41 -19.56 -9.70
N VAL A 509 39.27 -19.00 -10.16
CA VAL A 509 39.26 -17.80 -11.01
C VAL A 509 39.81 -16.58 -10.29
N GLN A 510 39.48 -16.41 -9.00
CA GLN A 510 39.97 -15.31 -8.18
C GLN A 510 41.39 -15.50 -7.63
N GLY A 511 41.98 -16.71 -7.76
CA GLY A 511 43.29 -17.02 -7.21
C GLY A 511 43.32 -17.05 -5.67
N VAL A 512 42.19 -17.41 -5.05
CA VAL A 512 42.02 -17.48 -3.59
C VAL A 512 41.69 -18.92 -3.15
N ALA A 513 41.79 -19.20 -1.86
CA ALA A 513 41.41 -20.50 -1.32
C ALA A 513 39.88 -20.61 -1.18
N ALA A 514 39.33 -21.80 -1.45
CA ALA A 514 37.98 -22.17 -1.00
C ALA A 514 38.08 -22.86 0.37
N ASP A 515 37.35 -22.35 1.36
CA ASP A 515 37.25 -22.89 2.72
C ASP A 515 35.81 -23.25 3.04
N VAL A 516 35.33 -24.30 2.37
CA VAL A 516 33.97 -24.81 2.53
C VAL A 516 33.88 -25.66 3.79
N ARG A 517 33.01 -25.28 4.72
CA ARG A 517 32.79 -25.97 5.99
C ARG A 517 31.32 -26.20 6.24
N SER A 518 31.02 -27.14 7.14
CA SER A 518 29.66 -27.35 7.64
C SER A 518 29.29 -26.44 8.81
N SER A 519 30.27 -25.78 9.42
CA SER A 519 30.04 -24.84 10.52
C SER A 519 31.12 -23.77 10.57
N PHE A 520 30.70 -22.56 10.94
CA PHE A 520 31.58 -21.42 11.20
C PHE A 520 31.26 -20.83 12.57
N PHE A 521 32.30 -20.33 13.23
CA PHE A 521 32.18 -19.58 14.47
C PHE A 521 33.00 -18.30 14.33
N ARG A 522 32.34 -17.16 14.47
CA ARG A 522 32.93 -15.83 14.31
C ARG A 522 32.65 -14.99 15.55
N SER A 523 33.54 -14.07 15.84
CA SER A 523 33.34 -13.08 16.89
C SER A 523 34.08 -11.81 16.55
N MET A 524 33.50 -10.68 16.94
CA MET A 524 34.02 -9.36 16.68
C MET A 524 33.88 -8.50 17.93
N ALA A 525 35.00 -8.06 18.48
CA ALA A 525 35.03 -7.05 19.53
C ALA A 525 35.38 -5.70 18.91
N THR A 526 34.53 -4.70 19.13
CA THR A 526 34.70 -3.34 18.62
C THR A 526 34.85 -2.36 19.77
N ALA A 527 35.92 -1.57 19.73
CA ALA A 527 36.02 -0.36 20.54
C ALA A 527 35.91 0.85 19.61
N GLY A 528 34.95 1.72 19.88
CA GLY A 528 34.64 2.91 19.11
C GLY A 528 34.81 4.19 19.92
N LEU A 529 35.21 5.26 19.26
CA LEU A 529 35.13 6.61 19.80
C LEU A 529 34.57 7.53 18.72
N GLU A 530 33.44 8.16 19.00
CA GLU A 530 32.82 9.17 18.16
C GLU A 530 32.99 10.56 18.79
N LEU A 531 33.39 11.52 17.97
CA LEU A 531 33.55 12.93 18.31
C LEU A 531 32.64 13.74 17.40
N ARG A 532 31.73 14.54 17.99
CA ARG A 532 30.80 15.40 17.26
C ARG A 532 30.82 16.79 17.86
N TRP A 533 31.06 17.81 17.04
CA TRP A 533 31.14 19.19 17.53
C TRP A 533 30.05 20.09 16.93
N PRO A 534 28.82 20.07 17.44
CA PRO A 534 27.74 20.88 16.90
C PRO A 534 27.92 22.37 17.26
N VAL A 535 28.41 23.16 16.32
CA VAL A 535 28.57 24.61 16.45
C VAL A 535 27.35 25.31 15.87
N LEU A 536 26.56 25.94 16.75
CA LEU A 536 25.42 26.76 16.37
C LEU A 536 25.88 28.17 16.00
N PHE A 537 25.59 28.58 14.76
CA PHE A 537 25.68 29.95 14.29
C PHE A 537 24.27 30.55 14.23
N SER A 538 24.03 31.61 15.00
CA SER A 538 22.78 32.37 14.98
C SER A 538 23.00 33.69 14.25
N PHE A 539 22.33 33.87 13.12
CA PHE A 539 22.32 35.12 12.37
C PHE A 539 20.93 35.77 12.46
N SER A 540 20.80 37.03 12.05
CA SER A 540 19.50 37.70 11.95
C SER A 540 18.58 37.13 10.87
N SER A 541 19.07 36.16 10.09
CA SER A 541 18.36 35.50 8.99
C SER A 541 18.04 34.03 9.27
N GLY A 542 18.33 33.54 10.49
CA GLY A 542 18.07 32.17 10.92
C GLY A 542 19.21 31.52 11.70
N SER A 543 19.05 30.22 11.98
CA SER A 543 20.00 29.39 12.71
C SER A 543 20.62 28.32 11.83
N GLN A 544 21.94 28.14 11.98
CA GLN A 544 22.72 27.15 11.25
C GLN A 544 23.54 26.33 12.25
N ILE A 545 23.63 25.03 12.04
CA ILE A 545 24.45 24.13 12.84
C ILE A 545 25.47 23.50 11.91
N LEU A 546 26.75 23.72 12.21
CA LEU A 546 27.86 23.04 11.57
C LEU A 546 28.43 22.03 12.55
N GLU A 547 28.46 20.76 12.17
CA GLU A 547 28.86 19.66 13.03
C GLU A 547 29.98 18.86 12.36
N PRO A 548 31.26 19.20 12.62
CA PRO A 548 32.37 18.31 12.32
C PRO A 548 32.24 17.02 13.13
N MET A 549 32.46 15.90 12.45
CA MET A 549 32.34 14.55 13.00
C MET A 549 33.60 13.77 12.69
N ALA A 550 34.11 13.05 13.70
CA ALA A 550 35.18 12.09 13.53
C ALA A 550 34.86 10.83 14.34
N GLN A 551 35.01 9.67 13.75
CA GLN A 551 34.85 8.38 14.40
C GLN A 551 36.10 7.55 14.19
N ILE A 552 36.46 6.75 15.17
CA ILE A 552 37.41 5.65 15.01
C ILE A 552 36.82 4.39 15.62
N PHE A 553 36.89 3.30 14.87
CA PHE A 553 36.52 1.97 15.33
C PHE A 553 37.74 1.06 15.21
N ALA A 554 38.16 0.47 16.33
CA ALA A 554 39.24 -0.50 16.39
C ALA A 554 38.68 -1.90 16.59
N ARG A 555 39.02 -2.80 15.68
CA ARG A 555 38.53 -4.18 15.64
C ARG A 555 39.62 -5.15 15.17
N PRO A 556 39.53 -6.44 15.53
CA PRO A 556 40.26 -7.51 14.83
C PRO A 556 39.89 -7.59 13.35
N ASN A 557 40.67 -8.33 12.57
CA ASN A 557 40.32 -8.64 11.19
C ASN A 557 39.07 -9.52 11.14
N GLU A 558 38.24 -9.33 10.11
CA GLU A 558 37.11 -10.22 9.83
C GLU A 558 37.61 -11.66 9.66
N ARG A 559 37.00 -12.58 10.41
CA ARG A 559 37.40 -13.99 10.40
C ARG A 559 36.89 -14.65 9.11
N TYR A 560 37.74 -15.48 8.50
CA TYR A 560 37.50 -16.17 7.22
C TYR A 560 37.42 -15.27 5.97
N ALA A 561 37.66 -13.96 6.09
CA ALA A 561 37.70 -13.01 4.97
C ALA A 561 38.91 -13.19 4.00
N ALA A 562 39.62 -14.32 4.06
CA ALA A 562 40.75 -14.61 3.16
C ALA A 562 40.43 -15.72 2.14
N SER A 563 39.25 -16.32 2.24
CA SER A 563 38.83 -17.49 1.49
C SER A 563 37.35 -17.42 1.17
N LEU A 564 36.93 -18.05 0.08
CA LEU A 564 35.53 -18.20 -0.26
C LEU A 564 34.94 -19.41 0.47
N GLY A 565 33.85 -19.23 1.21
CA GLY A 565 33.25 -20.34 1.95
C GLY A 565 32.02 -20.00 2.78
N ILE A 566 31.91 -18.76 3.27
CA ILE A 566 30.73 -18.31 4.02
C ILE A 566 29.65 -17.87 3.03
N PRO A 567 28.45 -18.48 3.06
CA PRO A 567 27.28 -17.98 2.33
C PRO A 567 26.94 -16.54 2.72
N ASN A 568 26.62 -15.70 1.74
CA ASN A 568 26.17 -14.34 1.98
C ASN A 568 24.71 -14.23 1.53
N GLU A 569 23.78 -14.20 2.48
CA GLU A 569 22.35 -14.26 2.29
C GLU A 569 21.66 -12.91 2.52
N ASP A 570 22.10 -12.14 3.52
CA ASP A 570 21.52 -10.85 3.89
C ASP A 570 22.46 -9.64 3.81
N ALA A 571 23.71 -9.86 3.41
CA ALA A 571 24.69 -8.83 3.12
C ALA A 571 24.97 -8.68 1.61
N GLN A 572 23.99 -8.91 0.73
CA GLN A 572 24.22 -8.84 -0.74
C GLN A 572 24.05 -7.44 -1.35
N SER A 573 23.34 -6.54 -0.66
CA SER A 573 23.06 -5.19 -1.16
C SER A 573 23.82 -4.16 -0.35
N PHE A 574 24.97 -3.72 -0.86
CA PHE A 574 25.78 -2.71 -0.22
C PHE A 574 25.89 -1.44 -1.06
N VAL A 575 25.64 -0.29 -0.42
CA VAL A 575 25.85 1.03 -1.01
C VAL A 575 26.55 1.92 0.01
N PHE A 576 27.79 2.30 -0.31
CA PHE A 576 28.47 3.35 0.43
C PHE A 576 28.06 4.73 -0.09
N ASP A 577 27.46 5.53 0.78
CA ASP A 577 27.08 6.91 0.52
C ASP A 577 27.17 7.74 1.80
N ALA A 578 26.72 9.00 1.75
CA ALA A 578 26.80 9.89 2.90
C ALA A 578 26.00 9.36 4.10
N THR A 579 24.92 8.60 3.88
CA THR A 579 24.06 8.09 4.95
C THR A 579 24.70 6.93 5.72
N THR A 580 25.55 6.13 5.07
CA THR A 580 26.26 5.00 5.70
C THR A 580 27.67 5.36 6.19
N LEU A 581 28.16 6.58 5.92
CA LEU A 581 29.51 7.03 6.28
C LEU A 581 29.89 6.81 7.75
N PHE A 582 28.96 7.11 8.67
CA PHE A 582 29.19 7.09 10.11
C PHE A 582 28.59 5.86 10.81
N GLU A 583 28.16 4.86 10.04
CA GLU A 583 27.72 3.59 10.60
C GLU A 583 28.91 2.80 11.16
N ARG A 584 28.66 2.10 12.28
CA ARG A 584 29.64 1.22 12.90
C ARG A 584 30.01 0.12 11.93
N ASP A 585 29.04 -0.64 11.45
CA ASP A 585 29.21 -1.60 10.38
C ASP A 585 28.42 -1.12 9.17
N LYS A 586 29.04 -1.12 7.99
CA LYS A 586 28.44 -0.63 6.75
C LYS A 586 27.89 -1.75 5.89
N PHE A 587 28.21 -3.01 6.19
CA PHE A 587 27.52 -4.13 5.55
C PHE A 587 26.07 -4.18 6.01
N SER A 588 25.16 -4.55 5.12
CA SER A 588 23.80 -4.89 5.51
C SER A 588 23.78 -6.28 6.16
N GLY A 589 22.84 -6.54 7.06
CA GLY A 589 22.70 -7.87 7.67
C GLY A 589 23.86 -8.25 8.61
N PHE A 590 24.13 -9.55 8.76
CA PHE A 590 25.18 -10.06 9.65
C PHE A 590 26.11 -11.11 9.01
N ASP A 591 25.94 -11.44 7.72
CA ASP A 591 26.81 -12.40 7.04
C ASP A 591 28.22 -11.85 6.81
N ARG A 592 28.36 -10.53 6.73
CA ARG A 592 29.64 -9.82 6.64
C ARG A 592 29.73 -8.83 7.78
N VAL A 593 30.95 -8.67 8.31
CA VAL A 593 31.22 -7.72 9.40
C VAL A 593 32.47 -6.92 9.06
N GLU A 594 32.39 -5.59 9.18
CA GLU A 594 33.52 -4.71 8.90
C GLU A 594 34.67 -4.94 9.90
N GLY A 595 35.81 -5.44 9.42
CA GLY A 595 37.01 -5.73 10.21
C GLY A 595 38.12 -4.69 10.13
N GLY A 596 39.09 -4.82 11.03
CA GLY A 596 40.25 -3.94 11.14
C GLY A 596 39.94 -2.61 11.84
N THR A 597 40.88 -1.67 11.78
CA THR A 597 40.73 -0.33 12.37
C THR A 597 40.39 0.68 11.30
N ARG A 598 39.27 1.38 11.44
CA ARG A 598 38.78 2.36 10.47
C ARG A 598 38.43 3.67 11.14
N ALA A 599 38.77 4.78 10.48
CA ALA A 599 38.38 6.12 10.89
C ALA A 599 37.45 6.75 9.85
N ASN A 600 36.38 7.40 10.29
CA ASN A 600 35.47 8.13 9.42
C ASN A 600 35.53 9.61 9.82
N VAL A 601 35.66 10.51 8.85
CA VAL A 601 35.65 11.95 9.09
C VAL A 601 34.68 12.62 8.14
N GLY A 602 34.01 13.65 8.63
CA GLY A 602 33.15 14.44 7.77
C GLY A 602 32.52 15.61 8.48
N LEU A 603 31.68 16.30 7.74
CA LEU A 603 31.04 17.53 8.13
C LEU A 603 29.55 17.40 7.85
N ARG A 604 28.74 17.57 8.89
CA ARG A 604 27.30 17.68 8.78
C ARG A 604 26.90 19.14 8.92
N TYR A 605 25.94 19.58 8.11
CA TYR A 605 25.38 20.92 8.16
C TYR A 605 23.86 20.84 8.17
N SER A 606 23.22 21.63 9.02
CA SER A 606 21.78 21.88 8.99
C SER A 606 21.49 23.36 9.16
N GLY A 607 20.54 23.88 8.39
CA GLY A 607 20.18 25.29 8.41
C GLY A 607 18.67 25.48 8.35
N THR A 608 18.16 26.38 9.17
CA THR A 608 16.77 26.82 9.19
C THR A 608 16.75 28.34 9.16
N PHE A 609 16.14 28.91 8.11
CA PHE A 609 16.16 30.33 7.84
C PHE A 609 14.79 30.97 8.11
N ASP A 610 14.77 32.26 8.48
CA ASP A 610 13.54 32.97 8.85
C ASP A 610 12.56 33.12 7.68
N ASN A 611 13.08 33.05 6.45
CA ASN A 611 12.29 33.01 5.23
C ASN A 611 11.66 31.62 4.95
N GLY A 612 11.72 30.69 5.91
CA GLY A 612 11.17 29.34 5.83
C GLY A 612 12.01 28.33 5.07
N TRP A 613 13.21 28.70 4.60
CA TRP A 613 14.10 27.76 3.93
C TRP A 613 14.71 26.77 4.93
N THR A 614 14.88 25.54 4.49
CA THR A 614 15.63 24.51 5.21
C THR A 614 16.72 23.95 4.32
N THR A 615 17.88 23.68 4.90
CA THR A 615 19.04 23.13 4.18
C THR A 615 19.70 22.06 5.01
N ASN A 616 20.23 21.03 4.36
CA ASN A 616 21.01 19.98 5.00
C ASN A 616 22.16 19.57 4.08
N ALA A 617 23.32 19.27 4.65
CA ALA A 617 24.43 18.69 3.91
C ALA A 617 25.23 17.72 4.78
N LEU A 618 25.91 16.79 4.13
CA LEU A 618 26.82 15.83 4.72
C LEU A 618 27.93 15.55 3.71
N PHE A 619 29.18 15.65 4.11
CA PHE A 619 30.31 15.32 3.26
C PHE A 619 31.40 14.69 4.08
N GLY A 620 32.04 13.64 3.56
CA GLY A 620 33.15 13.02 4.27
C GLY A 620 33.78 11.85 3.55
N GLN A 621 34.67 11.19 4.28
CA GLN A 621 35.52 10.12 3.80
C GLN A 621 35.85 9.16 4.96
N SER A 622 36.17 7.92 4.61
CA SER A 622 36.56 6.85 5.52
C SER A 622 37.98 6.37 5.19
N TYR A 623 38.72 5.91 6.19
CA TYR A 623 40.11 5.47 6.09
C TYR A 623 40.32 4.16 6.84
N GLN A 624 40.76 3.11 6.14
CA GLN A 624 41.30 1.91 6.77
C GLN A 624 42.71 2.22 7.31
N LEU A 625 42.86 2.24 8.62
CA LEU A 625 44.12 2.60 9.27
C LEU A 625 45.00 1.38 9.56
N ALA A 626 44.39 0.23 9.83
CA ALA A 626 45.10 -1.01 10.13
C ALA A 626 44.22 -2.24 9.91
N GLY A 627 44.86 -3.41 9.79
CA GLY A 627 44.17 -4.68 9.59
C GLY A 627 43.77 -4.94 8.14
N ARG A 628 43.06 -6.04 7.91
CA ARG A 628 42.55 -6.43 6.61
C ARG A 628 41.28 -5.66 6.30
N ASN A 629 41.21 -5.08 5.10
CA ASN A 629 40.00 -4.43 4.61
C ASN A 629 38.95 -5.47 4.16
N SER A 630 37.83 -5.53 4.87
CA SER A 630 36.72 -6.44 4.55
C SER A 630 36.07 -6.16 3.20
N PHE A 631 36.04 -4.90 2.73
CA PHE A 631 35.45 -4.54 1.44
C PHE A 631 36.33 -4.96 0.26
N ALA A 632 37.64 -5.12 0.47
CA ALA A 632 38.57 -5.66 -0.52
C ALA A 632 38.68 -7.20 -0.48
N SER A 633 38.05 -7.83 0.51
CA SER A 633 38.17 -9.27 0.75
C SER A 633 37.22 -10.05 -0.15
N PRO A 634 37.62 -11.24 -0.63
CA PRO A 634 36.79 -12.06 -1.51
C PRO A 634 35.53 -12.54 -0.80
N ASP A 635 34.40 -12.56 -1.51
CA ASP A 635 33.13 -13.11 -1.04
C ASP A 635 32.31 -13.69 -2.18
N LEU A 636 31.32 -14.53 -1.87
CA LEU A 636 30.56 -15.28 -2.87
C LEU A 636 29.73 -14.39 -3.82
N VAL A 637 29.36 -13.17 -3.43
CA VAL A 637 28.53 -12.26 -4.23
C VAL A 637 29.26 -11.01 -4.68
N ASN A 638 30.54 -10.88 -4.35
CA ASN A 638 31.37 -9.71 -4.57
C ASN A 638 30.78 -8.41 -3.95
N VAL A 639 30.17 -8.49 -2.76
CA VAL A 639 29.49 -7.35 -2.10
C VAL A 639 30.40 -6.13 -1.90
N GLY A 640 31.70 -6.35 -1.71
CA GLY A 640 32.65 -5.26 -1.51
C GLY A 640 33.03 -4.52 -2.80
N ALA A 641 32.80 -5.12 -3.97
CA ALA A 641 33.31 -4.61 -5.24
C ALA A 641 32.56 -3.36 -5.74
N TYR A 642 33.32 -2.42 -6.29
CA TYR A 642 32.88 -1.09 -6.70
C TYR A 642 32.17 -0.31 -5.57
N SER A 643 32.50 -0.57 -4.32
CA SER A 643 31.85 0.06 -3.17
C SER A 643 32.43 1.42 -2.83
N GLY A 644 33.65 1.73 -3.26
CA GLY A 644 34.40 2.91 -2.83
C GLY A 644 35.01 2.75 -1.44
N LEU A 645 35.09 1.53 -0.90
CA LEU A 645 35.72 1.22 0.39
C LEU A 645 36.80 0.14 0.30
N GLU A 646 37.08 -0.40 -0.88
CA GLU A 646 38.07 -1.46 -1.15
C GLU A 646 39.51 -0.96 -0.99
N SER A 647 39.70 0.34 -1.15
CA SER A 647 40.94 1.05 -0.94
C SER A 647 41.16 1.36 0.56
N ASP A 648 42.40 1.67 0.95
CA ASP A 648 42.71 2.12 2.31
C ASP A 648 42.13 3.51 2.59
N THR A 649 41.93 4.30 1.54
CA THR A 649 41.12 5.52 1.54
C THR A 649 39.78 5.19 0.89
N SER A 650 38.69 5.80 1.33
CA SER A 650 37.40 5.63 0.64
C SER A 650 37.23 6.66 -0.46
N ASP A 651 36.32 6.39 -1.38
CA ASP A 651 35.70 7.45 -2.17
C ASP A 651 35.13 8.55 -1.27
N PHE A 652 35.10 9.79 -1.75
CA PHE A 652 34.37 10.86 -1.09
C PHE A 652 32.87 10.64 -1.25
N VAL A 653 32.12 10.80 -0.17
CA VAL A 653 30.65 10.74 -0.20
C VAL A 653 30.07 12.08 0.22
N GLY A 654 29.05 12.52 -0.50
CA GLY A 654 28.41 13.80 -0.28
C GLY A 654 26.90 13.74 -0.47
N LEU A 655 26.18 14.52 0.33
CA LEU A 655 24.76 14.79 0.18
C LEU A 655 24.51 16.27 0.50
N VAL A 656 23.69 16.93 -0.31
CA VAL A 656 23.20 18.28 -0.07
C VAL A 656 21.74 18.35 -0.44
N GLY A 657 20.96 19.10 0.31
CA GLY A 657 19.54 19.30 0.06
C GLY A 657 19.03 20.62 0.59
N PHE A 658 17.96 21.11 -0.04
CA PHE A 658 17.21 22.25 0.45
C PHE A 658 15.71 22.10 0.15
N ALA A 659 14.90 22.78 0.96
CA ALA A 659 13.48 22.97 0.72
C ALA A 659 13.07 24.40 1.04
N THR A 660 12.01 24.86 0.37
CA THR A 660 11.50 26.23 0.44
C THR A 660 10.02 26.23 0.82
N PRO A 661 9.49 27.29 1.44
CA PRO A 661 8.08 27.34 1.83
C PRO A 661 7.13 27.49 0.64
N PHE A 662 7.65 27.89 -0.53
CA PHE A 662 6.89 28.01 -1.78
C PHE A 662 6.92 26.73 -2.63
N GLY A 663 7.37 25.61 -2.04
CA GLY A 663 7.19 24.27 -2.60
C GLY A 663 8.31 23.79 -3.54
N VAL A 664 9.40 24.53 -3.69
CA VAL A 664 10.63 24.03 -4.35
C VAL A 664 11.44 23.21 -3.35
N SER A 665 11.91 22.04 -3.78
CA SER A 665 12.93 21.25 -3.08
C SER A 665 13.93 20.68 -4.07
N ALA A 666 15.18 20.52 -3.65
CA ALA A 666 16.15 19.76 -4.41
C ALA A 666 17.16 19.08 -3.49
N SER A 667 17.70 17.97 -3.94
CA SER A 667 18.82 17.29 -3.30
C SER A 667 19.76 16.70 -4.34
N ALA A 668 21.03 16.59 -3.97
CA ALA A 668 22.05 15.92 -4.73
C ALA A 668 22.87 15.05 -3.78
N SER A 669 23.15 13.82 -4.18
CA SER A 669 24.12 12.95 -3.53
C SER A 669 25.13 12.44 -4.55
N ALA A 670 26.37 12.24 -4.12
CA ALA A 670 27.44 11.76 -5.00
C ALA A 670 28.45 10.92 -4.22
N ARG A 671 29.03 9.96 -4.92
CA ARG A 671 30.26 9.25 -4.54
C ARG A 671 31.32 9.55 -5.59
N LEU A 672 32.44 10.09 -5.17
CA LEU A 672 33.52 10.56 -6.04
C LEU A 672 34.79 9.77 -5.72
N ASP A 673 35.51 9.36 -6.75
CA ASP A 673 36.79 8.69 -6.64
C ASP A 673 37.78 9.48 -5.76
N GLU A 674 38.46 8.77 -4.86
CA GLU A 674 39.36 9.38 -3.86
C GLU A 674 40.53 10.19 -4.45
N GLN A 675 41.01 9.85 -5.67
CA GLN A 675 42.21 10.45 -6.29
C GLN A 675 41.86 11.38 -7.45
N THR A 676 40.92 10.94 -8.29
CA THR A 676 40.57 11.59 -9.55
C THR A 676 39.33 12.47 -9.47
N LEU A 677 38.54 12.34 -8.40
CA LEU A 677 37.22 12.94 -8.23
C LEU A 677 36.22 12.57 -9.35
N GLU A 678 36.49 11.50 -10.10
CA GLU A 678 35.56 10.95 -11.06
C GLU A 678 34.27 10.53 -10.34
N VAL A 679 33.12 10.84 -10.94
CA VAL A 679 31.83 10.46 -10.36
C VAL A 679 31.66 8.95 -10.50
N ARG A 680 31.56 8.26 -9.37
CA ARG A 680 31.30 6.81 -9.29
C ARG A 680 29.80 6.52 -9.18
N ARG A 681 29.09 7.42 -8.50
CA ARG A 681 27.63 7.41 -8.35
C ARG A 681 27.13 8.83 -8.14
N ALA A 682 26.00 9.19 -8.73
CA ALA A 682 25.34 10.46 -8.46
C ALA A 682 23.83 10.31 -8.53
N GLU A 683 23.12 10.97 -7.62
CA GLU A 683 21.67 11.10 -7.68
C GLU A 683 21.29 12.56 -7.47
N VAL A 684 20.47 13.12 -8.36
CA VAL A 684 19.95 14.47 -8.24
C VAL A 684 18.44 14.41 -8.30
N LYS A 685 17.77 15.00 -7.33
CA LYS A 685 16.31 15.13 -7.25
C LYS A 685 15.96 16.60 -7.20
N ALA A 686 15.00 17.02 -8.01
CA ALA A 686 14.41 18.35 -7.94
C ALA A 686 12.88 18.22 -8.00
N GLY A 687 12.21 19.00 -7.18
CA GLY A 687 10.76 19.01 -7.04
C GLY A 687 10.25 20.43 -6.95
N TYR A 688 9.09 20.65 -7.55
CA TYR A 688 8.29 21.85 -7.34
C TYR A 688 6.86 21.43 -7.14
N SER A 689 6.24 21.80 -6.03
CA SER A 689 4.87 21.41 -5.70
C SER A 689 4.08 22.60 -5.20
N THR A 690 3.04 22.95 -5.95
CA THR A 690 2.04 23.96 -5.61
C THR A 690 0.64 23.41 -5.85
N ARG A 691 -0.40 24.13 -5.41
CA ARG A 691 -1.79 23.69 -5.62
C ARG A 691 -2.14 23.40 -7.10
N PRO A 692 -1.69 24.20 -8.10
CA PRO A 692 -1.98 23.92 -9.51
C PRO A 692 -0.91 23.11 -10.24
N LEU A 693 0.35 23.09 -9.79
CA LEU A 693 1.45 22.51 -10.56
C LEU A 693 2.38 21.69 -9.66
N SER A 694 2.65 20.46 -10.07
CA SER A 694 3.67 19.57 -9.51
C SER A 694 4.64 19.16 -10.62
N LEU A 695 5.93 19.41 -10.40
CA LEU A 695 7.02 18.99 -11.29
C LEU A 695 8.02 18.18 -10.47
N THR A 696 8.55 17.12 -11.07
CA THR A 696 9.58 16.28 -10.48
C THR A 696 10.62 15.95 -11.54
N ALA A 697 11.89 16.07 -11.19
CA ALA A 697 13.00 15.60 -12.00
C ALA A 697 13.93 14.77 -11.10
N GLN A 698 14.32 13.60 -11.58
CA GLN A 698 15.29 12.74 -10.93
C GLN A 698 16.32 12.31 -11.96
N TYR A 699 17.59 12.43 -11.63
CA TYR A 699 18.70 11.92 -12.41
C TYR A 699 19.47 10.94 -11.54
N ALA A 700 19.80 9.78 -12.08
CA ALA A 700 20.61 8.77 -11.41
C ALA A 700 21.72 8.32 -12.36
N PHE A 701 22.95 8.29 -11.83
CA PHE A 701 24.12 7.73 -12.47
C PHE A 701 24.76 6.72 -11.53
N ILE A 702 25.03 5.53 -12.05
CA ILE A 702 25.77 4.48 -11.36
C ILE A 702 26.76 3.93 -12.38
N GLN A 703 28.05 3.97 -12.06
CA GLN A 703 29.07 3.40 -12.93
C GLN A 703 28.86 1.90 -13.19
N ALA A 704 29.50 1.39 -14.23
CA ALA A 704 29.57 -0.03 -14.53
C ALA A 704 30.08 -0.82 -13.32
N GLN A 705 29.39 -1.91 -13.01
CA GLN A 705 29.76 -2.88 -11.98
C GLN A 705 29.74 -4.29 -12.59
N PRO A 706 30.74 -4.67 -13.40
CA PRO A 706 30.78 -5.96 -14.09
C PRO A 706 30.60 -7.17 -13.16
N LEU A 707 31.20 -7.15 -11.95
CA LEU A 707 31.05 -8.24 -10.97
C LEU A 707 29.64 -8.36 -10.39
N TYR A 708 28.81 -7.33 -10.56
CA TYR A 708 27.38 -7.33 -10.26
C TYR A 708 26.52 -7.64 -11.50
N GLY A 709 27.13 -7.86 -12.67
CA GLY A 709 26.45 -8.16 -13.93
C GLY A 709 26.01 -6.93 -14.69
N PHE A 710 26.47 -5.75 -14.28
CA PHE A 710 26.21 -4.48 -14.95
C PHE A 710 27.50 -4.06 -15.67
N SER A 711 27.72 -4.57 -16.88
CA SER A 711 28.95 -4.32 -17.64
C SER A 711 29.04 -2.93 -18.28
N THR A 712 27.94 -2.17 -18.25
CA THR A 712 27.85 -0.79 -18.74
C THR A 712 27.47 0.12 -17.59
N ASP A 713 27.70 1.42 -17.77
CA ASP A 713 27.15 2.43 -16.88
C ASP A 713 25.62 2.33 -16.89
N ARG A 714 24.99 2.90 -15.87
CA ARG A 714 23.53 3.06 -15.78
C ARG A 714 23.26 4.51 -15.51
N GLN A 715 22.64 5.17 -16.47
CA GLN A 715 22.37 6.58 -16.41
C GLN A 715 20.94 6.81 -16.87
N GLU A 716 20.10 7.29 -15.95
CA GLU A 716 18.67 7.51 -16.22
C GLU A 716 18.23 8.91 -15.77
N VAL A 717 17.35 9.52 -16.54
CA VAL A 717 16.58 10.70 -16.11
C VAL A 717 15.09 10.36 -16.11
N THR A 718 14.43 10.64 -14.98
CA THR A 718 12.99 10.56 -14.84
C THR A 718 12.42 11.95 -14.66
N LEU A 719 11.53 12.35 -15.56
CA LEU A 719 10.77 13.58 -15.48
C LEU A 719 9.31 13.27 -15.22
N GLY A 720 8.66 14.10 -14.41
CA GLY A 720 7.25 14.00 -14.08
C GLY A 720 6.63 15.38 -13.99
N ALA A 721 5.42 15.53 -14.51
CA ALA A 721 4.65 16.75 -14.44
C ALA A 721 3.19 16.44 -14.18
N SER A 722 2.54 17.25 -13.36
CA SER A 722 1.10 17.25 -13.15
C SER A 722 0.62 18.68 -13.02
N ALA A 723 -0.27 19.11 -13.90
CA ALA A 723 -0.76 20.47 -13.97
C ALA A 723 -2.29 20.49 -14.00
N ARG A 724 -2.89 21.23 -13.06
CA ARG A 724 -4.29 21.65 -13.12
C ARG A 724 -4.38 22.89 -14.00
N PHE A 725 -4.81 22.71 -15.25
CA PHE A 725 -4.96 23.80 -16.23
C PHE A 725 -6.36 24.44 -16.20
N HIS A 726 -7.29 23.83 -15.46
CA HIS A 726 -8.60 24.38 -15.12
C HIS A 726 -8.95 23.93 -13.69
N GLU A 727 -9.98 24.51 -13.08
CA GLU A 727 -10.42 24.19 -11.71
C GLU A 727 -10.55 22.67 -11.45
N ASN A 728 -11.09 21.96 -12.43
CA ASN A 728 -11.38 20.52 -12.35
C ASN A 728 -10.51 19.67 -13.28
N TRP A 729 -9.77 20.26 -14.23
CA TRP A 729 -8.99 19.48 -15.19
C TRP A 729 -7.52 19.41 -14.81
N ARG A 730 -6.97 18.19 -14.81
CA ARG A 730 -5.57 17.89 -14.55
C ARG A 730 -4.98 17.09 -15.70
N ALA A 731 -3.85 17.52 -16.24
CA ALA A 731 -3.01 16.70 -17.10
C ALA A 731 -1.79 16.23 -16.31
N PHE A 732 -1.33 15.01 -16.56
CA PHE A 732 -0.14 14.49 -15.91
C PHE A 732 0.62 13.56 -16.85
N GLY A 733 1.92 13.45 -16.62
CA GLY A 733 2.75 12.51 -17.33
C GLY A 733 4.10 12.34 -16.68
N SER A 734 4.76 11.25 -17.02
CA SER A 734 6.12 10.95 -16.62
C SER A 734 6.86 10.23 -17.75
N GLY A 735 8.18 10.35 -17.74
CA GLY A 735 9.05 9.65 -18.68
C GLY A 735 10.39 9.35 -18.03
N THR A 736 10.86 8.13 -18.17
CA THR A 736 12.20 7.67 -17.78
C THR A 736 12.99 7.37 -19.04
N TYR A 737 14.09 8.09 -19.23
CA TYR A 737 15.01 7.92 -20.36
C TYR A 737 16.33 7.36 -19.84
N ASP A 738 16.76 6.26 -20.44
CA ASP A 738 18.05 5.62 -20.18
C ASP A 738 19.04 6.08 -21.27
N PHE A 739 20.11 6.76 -20.84
CA PHE A 739 21.10 7.37 -21.72
C PHE A 739 22.01 6.33 -22.41
N GLU A 740 22.19 5.16 -21.80
CA GLU A 740 23.12 4.12 -22.26
C GLU A 740 22.51 3.31 -23.41
N SER A 741 21.24 2.94 -23.25
CA SER A 741 20.45 2.25 -24.28
C SER A 741 19.88 3.23 -25.32
N GLY A 742 19.76 4.51 -24.96
CA GLY A 742 19.16 5.57 -25.79
C GLY A 742 17.63 5.44 -25.91
N VAL A 743 16.97 4.78 -24.95
CA VAL A 743 15.55 4.42 -25.01
C VAL A 743 14.77 5.04 -23.85
N VAL A 744 13.54 5.47 -24.12
CA VAL A 744 12.55 5.78 -23.06
C VAL A 744 12.03 4.45 -22.51
N THR A 745 12.59 4.00 -21.38
CA THR A 745 12.28 2.71 -20.75
C THR A 745 10.86 2.71 -20.19
N ARG A 746 10.35 3.87 -19.77
CA ARG A 746 8.99 4.02 -19.26
C ARG A 746 8.42 5.38 -19.61
N ASP A 747 7.23 5.42 -20.17
CA ASP A 747 6.45 6.65 -20.31
C ASP A 747 5.03 6.43 -19.84
N ALA A 748 4.45 7.47 -19.25
CA ALA A 748 3.06 7.45 -18.89
C ALA A 748 2.45 8.83 -19.09
N ILE A 749 1.26 8.87 -19.67
CA ILE A 749 0.52 10.10 -19.96
C ILE A 749 -0.92 9.89 -19.52
N GLY A 750 -1.49 10.88 -18.87
CA GLY A 750 -2.88 10.83 -18.47
C GLY A 750 -3.51 12.21 -18.31
N PHE A 751 -4.83 12.18 -18.24
CA PHE A 751 -5.64 13.35 -17.95
C PHE A 751 -6.76 12.93 -17.01
N ALA A 752 -7.13 13.84 -16.14
CA ALA A 752 -8.20 13.66 -15.17
C ALA A 752 -9.10 14.88 -15.13
N TYR A 753 -10.36 14.64 -14.82
CA TYR A 753 -11.34 15.64 -14.46
C TYR A 753 -11.84 15.28 -13.07
N ASP A 754 -11.66 16.17 -12.10
CA ASP A 754 -12.04 15.97 -10.71
C ASP A 754 -12.99 17.11 -10.30
N ASP A 755 -14.23 16.76 -9.99
CA ASP A 755 -15.26 17.68 -9.51
C ASP A 755 -15.90 17.10 -8.23
N GLU A 756 -16.76 17.87 -7.56
CA GLU A 756 -17.33 17.48 -6.27
C GLU A 756 -18.17 16.18 -6.31
N CYS A 757 -18.73 15.82 -7.47
CA CYS A 757 -19.67 14.70 -7.64
C CYS A 757 -19.24 13.66 -8.69
N PHE A 758 -18.17 13.95 -9.43
CA PHE A 758 -17.71 13.14 -10.55
C PHE A 758 -16.20 13.27 -10.69
N SER A 759 -15.50 12.14 -10.74
CA SER A 759 -14.12 12.09 -11.21
C SER A 759 -13.99 11.22 -12.45
N TYR A 760 -13.02 11.55 -13.27
CA TYR A 760 -12.66 10.82 -14.47
C TYR A 760 -11.15 10.84 -14.57
N SER A 761 -10.53 9.73 -14.93
CA SER A 761 -9.13 9.70 -15.34
C SER A 761 -8.92 8.71 -16.46
N MET A 762 -8.01 9.02 -17.36
CA MET A 762 -7.52 8.11 -18.38
C MET A 762 -6.00 8.21 -18.38
N SER A 763 -5.34 7.05 -18.48
CA SER A 763 -3.89 6.97 -18.49
C SER A 763 -3.42 5.88 -19.43
N MET A 764 -2.31 6.14 -20.10
CA MET A 764 -1.56 5.17 -20.87
C MET A 764 -0.21 5.00 -20.20
N LEU A 765 0.21 3.75 -20.01
CA LEU A 765 1.54 3.38 -19.54
C LEU A 765 2.20 2.54 -20.61
N THR A 766 3.39 2.94 -21.03
CA THR A 766 4.27 2.13 -21.88
C THR A 766 5.50 1.73 -21.08
N LYS A 767 5.80 0.44 -21.05
CA LYS A 767 7.08 -0.09 -20.56
C LYS A 767 7.84 -0.70 -21.73
N ARG A 768 9.12 -0.38 -21.83
CA ARG A 768 10.03 -0.91 -22.85
C ARG A 768 11.21 -1.55 -22.17
N ASP A 769 11.54 -2.78 -22.58
CA ASP A 769 12.74 -3.46 -22.13
C ASP A 769 13.93 -2.98 -22.98
N PRO A 770 14.94 -2.29 -22.40
CA PRO A 770 16.08 -1.78 -23.16
C PRO A 770 16.92 -2.91 -23.78
N LEU A 771 16.84 -4.14 -23.24
CA LEU A 771 17.53 -5.30 -23.80
C LEU A 771 16.73 -5.97 -24.94
N LYS A 772 15.45 -5.60 -25.12
CA LYS A 772 14.54 -6.23 -26.08
C LYS A 772 13.71 -5.15 -26.80
N ARG A 773 14.33 -4.52 -27.81
CA ARG A 773 13.76 -3.41 -28.62
C ARG A 773 12.42 -3.70 -29.35
N GLN A 774 11.82 -4.89 -29.24
CA GLN A 774 10.58 -5.26 -29.96
C GLN A 774 9.35 -5.55 -29.07
N ASP A 775 9.49 -5.63 -27.74
CA ASP A 775 8.40 -6.03 -26.83
C ASP A 775 7.90 -4.84 -25.98
N ASP A 776 7.25 -3.85 -26.59
CA ASP A 776 6.60 -2.76 -25.85
C ASP A 776 5.34 -3.28 -25.13
N GLU A 777 5.33 -3.25 -23.79
CA GLU A 777 4.11 -3.48 -23.01
C GLU A 777 3.33 -2.17 -22.90
N ARG A 778 2.09 -2.15 -23.40
CA ARG A 778 1.18 -0.99 -23.33
C ARG A 778 -0.05 -1.35 -22.53
N THR A 779 -0.34 -0.52 -21.54
CA THR A 779 -1.51 -0.66 -20.67
C THR A 779 -2.32 0.64 -20.71
N PHE A 780 -3.62 0.52 -20.98
CA PHE A 780 -4.55 1.63 -20.97
C PHE A 780 -5.50 1.50 -19.77
N GLY A 781 -5.34 2.41 -18.82
CA GLY A 781 -6.23 2.53 -17.66
C GLY A 781 -7.24 3.65 -17.86
N PHE A 782 -8.45 3.42 -17.36
CA PHE A 782 -9.54 4.37 -17.36
C PHE A 782 -10.29 4.25 -16.04
N THR A 783 -10.66 5.36 -15.40
CA THR A 783 -11.43 5.34 -14.17
C THR A 783 -12.49 6.44 -14.19
N ILE A 784 -13.72 6.12 -13.79
CA ILE A 784 -14.79 7.08 -13.52
C ILE A 784 -15.25 6.88 -12.07
N SER A 785 -15.30 7.93 -11.27
CA SER A 785 -16.01 7.92 -9.98
C SER A 785 -17.29 8.72 -10.08
N LEU A 786 -18.40 8.14 -9.62
CA LEU A 786 -19.68 8.80 -9.46
C LEU A 786 -20.01 8.82 -7.98
N ARG A 787 -19.96 9.99 -7.34
CA ARG A 787 -20.27 10.12 -5.90
C ARG A 787 -21.64 9.50 -5.63
N THR A 788 -21.75 8.70 -4.56
CA THR A 788 -22.96 7.94 -4.14
C THR A 788 -23.37 6.74 -5.00
N ILE A 789 -22.74 6.51 -6.16
CA ILE A 789 -22.98 5.30 -6.95
C ILE A 789 -21.76 4.36 -6.88
N GLY A 790 -20.54 4.89 -6.97
CA GLY A 790 -19.29 4.11 -6.91
C GLY A 790 -18.26 4.44 -8.01
N ASP A 791 -17.19 3.65 -8.05
CA ASP A 791 -16.05 3.81 -8.96
C ASP A 791 -16.03 2.72 -10.04
N PHE A 792 -15.77 3.10 -11.29
CA PHE A 792 -15.71 2.29 -12.50
C PHE A 792 -14.29 2.31 -13.08
N GLY A 793 -13.79 1.18 -13.56
CA GLY A 793 -12.52 1.11 -14.33
C GLY A 793 -11.28 0.66 -13.56
N SER A 794 -10.09 0.86 -14.15
CA SER A 794 -8.78 0.50 -13.59
C SER A 794 -7.76 1.63 -13.77
N THR A 795 -6.90 1.85 -12.77
CA THR A 795 -5.81 2.84 -12.84
C THR A 795 -4.50 2.16 -13.24
N THR A 796 -3.61 2.89 -13.91
CA THR A 796 -2.22 2.43 -14.09
C THR A 796 -1.43 2.75 -12.82
N GLY A 797 -0.79 1.74 -12.23
CA GLY A 797 -0.18 1.83 -10.88
C GLY A 797 0.90 2.90 -10.69
N GLN A 798 1.36 3.60 -11.74
CA GLN A 798 2.33 4.70 -11.61
C GLN A 798 1.73 5.97 -10.98
N PHE A 799 0.41 6.11 -11.02
CA PHE A 799 -0.30 7.30 -10.52
C PHE A 799 -1.39 6.99 -9.49
N ALA A 800 -1.54 5.71 -9.11
CA ALA A 800 -2.54 5.27 -8.13
C ALA A 800 -2.24 5.73 -6.68
N GLN A 801 -1.05 6.26 -6.43
CA GLN A 801 -0.65 6.83 -5.14
C GLN A 801 -0.23 8.29 -5.33
N ARG A 802 -1.19 9.23 -5.33
CA ARG A 802 -0.96 10.64 -4.98
C ARG A 802 -2.25 11.41 -4.77
#